data_AF-A0A6B0CUN2-F1
#
_entry.id   AF-A0A6B0CUN2-F1
#
_cell.length_a   1.000
_cell.length_b   1.000
_cell.length_c   1.000
_cell.angle_alpha   90.00
_cell.angle_beta   90.00
_cell.angle_gamma   90.00
#
_symmetry.space_group_name_H-M   'P 1'
#
loop_
_entity.id
_entity.type
_entity.pdbx_description
1 polymer ?
#
loop_
_entity_poly.entity_id
_entity_poly.type
_entity_poly.pdbx_seq_one_letter_code
_entity_poly.pdbx_strand_id
1 'polypeptide(L)'
;QQALTKVNDTNQALNGNQKLADAKQDAKTTLGTLDHLNDAQKQALTTQVEQAPDIATVNNVKQNAQNLNNAMTNLNNALQDKTETLNSINFTDADQAKKDDYTNAVSHAEGILSKANGSNASQTEVEQAMQRVNEAKQALNGNDNVQRAKDAAKQVITNANDLNQAQKDALKQQVDAAQTVANVNTIKQTAQDLNQAMTQLKQGIADKDQTKANGNFVNADTDKQNAYNNAVAHAEQIISGTPNANVDPQQVAQALQQVNQAKGDLNGNHNLQVAKDNANTAIDQLPNLNQPQKTALKDQVSHAELVTGVNAIKQNADALNNAMGTLKQQIQANSQVPQSVDFTQADQDKQQAYNNAANQAQQIANGTPTPVLAPDTVTKAVTTMNQAKDALNGDEKLAQAKQDALANLDTLRDLNQPQRDALRNQINQAQALATVEQTKQNAQNVNTAMGNLKQGIANKDTVKASENYHDADVDKQTAYTNAVSQAEGIINQTTNPTLNPDDITRALTQVTDAKNSLNGEAKLATEKQNAKDAVSGMTHLNDAQKQALKGQIDQSPEIATVNQVKQTATSLDQAMDQLSQAINDKDQILADGNYLNADPDKQNAYKQAVAKAEALLNKQSGTNEVQAQVESITNEVNAAKQALNGNDNLANAKQQAKQQLANLTHLNDAQKQSFESQITQAPLVTDVTTINQKAQTLDHAMELLRNSVADNQTTLASEDYHDATAQRQNDYNKAVTAANNIINQTTSPTMNPDDVNGATTQVNNTKVALDGDENLAAAKQQANNRLDQLDHLNNAQKQQLQSQITQSSDIAAVNGHKQTAESLNTAMGNLI
;
A
#
# COMPACT_ATOMS: atom_id res chain seq x y z
N GLN A 1 -152.48 -70.31 159.51
CA GLN A 1 -151.56 -71.25 158.85
C GLN A 1 -151.48 -71.09 157.32
N GLN A 2 -152.15 -70.11 156.68
CA GLN A 2 -152.01 -69.80 155.24
C GLN A 2 -150.98 -68.69 154.87
N ALA A 3 -150.36 -67.99 155.84
CA ALA A 3 -149.39 -66.92 155.56
C ALA A 3 -147.92 -67.39 155.45
N LEU A 4 -147.56 -68.54 156.03
CA LEU A 4 -146.17 -69.01 156.05
C LEU A 4 -145.73 -69.64 154.71
N THR A 5 -146.67 -70.15 153.91
CA THR A 5 -146.35 -70.74 152.60
C THR A 5 -145.98 -69.68 151.56
N LYS A 6 -146.51 -68.45 151.64
CA LYS A 6 -146.29 -67.43 150.60
C LYS A 6 -144.94 -66.70 150.68
N VAL A 7 -144.29 -66.69 151.85
CA VAL A 7 -142.96 -66.07 152.04
C VAL A 7 -141.85 -66.97 151.51
N ASN A 8 -141.96 -68.29 151.65
CA ASN A 8 -140.94 -69.21 151.12
C ASN A 8 -140.92 -69.26 149.59
N ASP A 9 -142.06 -69.11 148.92
CA ASP A 9 -142.11 -69.08 147.46
C ASP A 9 -141.50 -67.81 146.86
N THR A 10 -141.43 -66.70 147.61
CA THR A 10 -140.89 -65.42 147.08
C THR A 10 -139.35 -65.35 147.17
N ASN A 11 -138.72 -66.06 148.12
CA ASN A 11 -137.26 -66.00 148.30
C ASN A 11 -136.49 -66.82 147.25
N GLN A 12 -137.13 -67.75 146.53
CA GLN A 12 -136.48 -68.49 145.43
C GLN A 12 -136.43 -67.73 144.09
N ALA A 13 -136.92 -66.49 144.00
CA ALA A 13 -137.07 -65.76 142.74
C ALA A 13 -136.01 -64.67 142.41
N LEU A 14 -134.88 -64.53 143.13
CA LEU A 14 -133.84 -63.50 142.88
C LEU A 14 -132.52 -64.09 142.32
N ASN A 15 -132.05 -63.70 141.11
CA ASN A 15 -131.04 -64.41 140.28
C ASN A 15 -129.72 -63.67 139.86
N GLY A 16 -129.19 -62.73 140.65
CA GLY A 16 -128.05 -61.88 140.26
C GLY A 16 -126.70 -62.60 139.95
N ASN A 17 -126.37 -63.66 140.69
CA ASN A 17 -125.10 -64.40 140.49
C ASN A 17 -125.03 -65.13 139.15
N GLN A 18 -126.18 -65.61 138.65
CA GLN A 18 -126.24 -66.28 137.35
C GLN A 18 -125.95 -65.30 136.21
N LYS A 19 -126.47 -64.07 136.28
CA LYS A 19 -126.22 -63.05 135.25
C LYS A 19 -124.75 -62.62 135.14
N LEU A 20 -124.00 -62.59 136.26
CA LEU A 20 -122.57 -62.29 136.23
C LEU A 20 -121.77 -63.46 135.63
N ALA A 21 -122.12 -64.70 135.96
CA ALA A 21 -121.50 -65.88 135.36
C ALA A 21 -121.74 -65.96 133.86
N ASP A 22 -122.98 -65.68 133.42
CA ASP A 22 -123.34 -65.62 132.00
C ASP A 22 -122.58 -64.50 131.27
N ALA A 23 -122.45 -63.31 131.88
CA ALA A 23 -121.67 -62.21 131.31
C ALA A 23 -120.18 -62.55 131.19
N LYS A 24 -119.58 -63.21 132.19
CA LYS A 24 -118.19 -63.70 132.12
C LYS A 24 -118.02 -64.72 131.01
N GLN A 25 -118.98 -65.64 130.86
CA GLN A 25 -118.93 -66.66 129.81
C GLN A 25 -119.08 -66.05 128.41
N ASP A 26 -119.96 -65.05 128.25
CA ASP A 26 -120.10 -64.28 127.01
C ASP A 26 -118.83 -63.49 126.67
N ALA A 27 -118.18 -62.86 127.65
CA ALA A 27 -116.92 -62.15 127.45
C ALA A 27 -115.77 -63.10 127.10
N LYS A 28 -115.67 -64.28 127.72
CA LYS A 28 -114.72 -65.34 127.31
C LYS A 28 -114.98 -65.82 125.89
N THR A 29 -116.26 -66.00 125.53
CA THR A 29 -116.65 -66.39 124.17
C THR A 29 -116.23 -65.31 123.17
N THR A 30 -116.48 -64.03 123.50
CA THR A 30 -116.07 -62.90 122.66
C THR A 30 -114.55 -62.79 122.53
N LEU A 31 -113.80 -62.94 123.63
CA LEU A 31 -112.33 -63.03 123.61
C LEU A 31 -111.83 -64.15 122.69
N GLY A 32 -112.53 -65.28 122.68
CA GLY A 32 -112.29 -66.39 121.77
C GLY A 32 -112.32 -65.95 120.30
N THR A 33 -113.26 -65.09 119.92
CA THR A 33 -113.45 -64.56 118.55
C THR A 33 -112.50 -63.43 118.14
N LEU A 34 -111.64 -62.94 119.04
CA LEU A 34 -110.68 -61.88 118.72
C LEU A 34 -109.39 -62.47 118.14
N ASP A 35 -109.29 -62.52 116.83
CA ASP A 35 -108.28 -63.34 116.13
C ASP A 35 -106.88 -62.72 116.01
N HIS A 36 -106.70 -61.44 116.39
CA HIS A 36 -105.42 -60.72 116.29
C HIS A 36 -104.67 -60.59 117.62
N LEU A 37 -105.32 -60.85 118.75
CA LEU A 37 -104.63 -60.96 120.04
C LEU A 37 -103.69 -62.17 120.05
N ASN A 38 -102.45 -62.02 120.51
CA ASN A 38 -101.57 -63.17 120.72
C ASN A 38 -102.03 -63.99 121.95
N ASP A 39 -101.46 -65.18 122.12
CA ASP A 39 -101.90 -66.11 123.17
C ASP A 39 -101.68 -65.54 124.58
N ALA A 40 -100.59 -64.77 124.78
CA ALA A 40 -100.29 -64.11 126.04
C ALA A 40 -101.33 -63.02 126.39
N GLN A 41 -101.74 -62.22 125.40
CA GLN A 41 -102.78 -61.20 125.54
C GLN A 41 -104.16 -61.83 125.78
N LYS A 42 -104.53 -62.89 125.03
CA LYS A 42 -105.79 -63.62 125.25
C LYS A 42 -105.85 -64.22 126.66
N GLN A 43 -104.75 -64.81 127.13
CA GLN A 43 -104.68 -65.38 128.47
C GLN A 43 -104.81 -64.31 129.56
N ALA A 44 -104.12 -63.18 129.41
CA ALA A 44 -104.20 -62.07 130.35
C ALA A 44 -105.62 -61.50 130.44
N LEU A 45 -106.28 -61.30 129.29
CA LEU A 45 -107.66 -60.78 129.24
C LEU A 45 -108.69 -61.81 129.74
N THR A 46 -108.50 -63.11 129.46
CA THR A 46 -109.35 -64.18 130.01
C THR A 46 -109.29 -64.20 131.53
N THR A 47 -108.08 -64.04 132.08
CA THR A 47 -107.87 -63.94 133.54
C THR A 47 -108.58 -62.71 134.11
N GLN A 48 -108.52 -61.56 133.44
CA GLN A 48 -109.24 -60.35 133.86
C GLN A 48 -110.76 -60.54 133.83
N VAL A 49 -111.32 -61.24 132.83
CA VAL A 49 -112.75 -61.59 132.79
C VAL A 49 -113.15 -62.51 133.94
N GLU A 50 -112.32 -63.52 134.24
CA GLU A 50 -112.58 -64.43 135.38
C GLU A 50 -112.62 -63.71 136.71
N GLN A 51 -111.75 -62.72 136.90
CA GLN A 51 -111.60 -61.99 138.15
C GLN A 51 -112.56 -60.80 138.28
N ALA A 52 -113.29 -60.43 137.23
CA ALA A 52 -114.18 -59.27 137.26
C ALA A 52 -115.28 -59.44 138.35
N PRO A 53 -115.42 -58.50 139.30
CA PRO A 53 -116.35 -58.64 140.42
C PRO A 53 -117.81 -58.34 140.02
N ASP A 54 -118.02 -57.66 138.90
CA ASP A 54 -119.33 -57.26 138.39
C ASP A 54 -119.37 -57.22 136.85
N ILE A 55 -120.58 -57.09 136.30
CA ILE A 55 -120.84 -57.11 134.86
C ILE A 55 -120.20 -55.89 134.16
N ALA A 56 -120.11 -54.74 134.84
CA ALA A 56 -119.51 -53.54 134.28
C ALA A 56 -118.01 -53.73 134.02
N THR A 57 -117.31 -54.37 134.95
CA THR A 57 -115.89 -54.72 134.82
C THR A 57 -115.68 -55.75 133.72
N VAL A 58 -116.54 -56.77 133.62
CA VAL A 58 -116.52 -57.74 132.51
C VAL A 58 -116.66 -57.05 131.15
N ASN A 59 -117.60 -56.11 131.03
CA ASN A 59 -117.81 -55.36 129.79
C ASN A 59 -116.63 -54.44 129.45
N ASN A 60 -115.97 -53.83 130.44
CA ASN A 60 -114.75 -53.05 130.21
C ASN A 60 -113.59 -53.92 129.73
N VAL A 61 -113.40 -55.12 130.29
CA VAL A 61 -112.36 -56.05 129.82
C VAL A 61 -112.67 -56.49 128.38
N LYS A 62 -113.94 -56.75 128.05
CA LYS A 62 -114.39 -57.06 126.69
C LYS A 62 -114.10 -55.91 125.70
N GLN A 63 -114.35 -54.66 126.10
CA GLN A 63 -114.04 -53.48 125.29
C GLN A 63 -112.53 -53.28 125.12
N ASN A 64 -111.74 -53.41 126.19
CA ASN A 64 -110.29 -53.31 126.14
C ASN A 64 -109.67 -54.40 125.26
N ALA A 65 -110.22 -55.62 125.31
CA ALA A 65 -109.81 -56.70 124.44
C ALA A 65 -110.06 -56.37 122.96
N GLN A 66 -111.23 -55.82 122.63
CA GLN A 66 -111.53 -55.36 121.27
C GLN A 66 -110.58 -54.24 120.82
N ASN A 67 -110.30 -53.26 121.68
CA ASN A 67 -109.37 -52.17 121.37
C ASN A 67 -107.94 -52.68 121.15
N LEU A 68 -107.45 -53.57 122.01
CA LEU A 68 -106.14 -54.21 121.85
C LEU A 68 -106.07 -55.07 120.59
N ASN A 69 -107.14 -55.81 120.28
CA ASN A 69 -107.24 -56.60 119.05
C ASN A 69 -107.19 -55.71 117.80
N ASN A 70 -107.83 -54.54 117.84
CA ASN A 70 -107.74 -53.54 116.78
C ASN A 70 -106.33 -52.95 116.67
N ALA A 71 -105.67 -52.64 117.79
CA ALA A 71 -104.28 -52.17 117.80
C ALA A 71 -103.32 -53.22 117.21
N MET A 72 -103.49 -54.50 117.55
CA MET A 72 -102.74 -55.62 116.97
C MET A 72 -103.00 -55.79 115.48
N THR A 73 -104.25 -55.61 115.04
CA THR A 73 -104.61 -55.58 113.62
C THR A 73 -103.86 -54.46 112.89
N ASN A 74 -103.81 -53.26 113.48
CA ASN A 74 -103.12 -52.11 112.91
C ASN A 74 -101.59 -52.31 112.86
N LEU A 75 -100.99 -52.91 113.89
CA LEU A 75 -99.57 -53.26 113.89
C LEU A 75 -99.25 -54.28 112.78
N ASN A 76 -100.11 -55.28 112.59
CA ASN A 76 -99.98 -56.25 111.49
C ASN A 76 -100.10 -55.58 110.11
N ASN A 77 -101.05 -54.65 109.95
CA ASN A 77 -101.22 -53.88 108.73
C ASN A 77 -100.01 -52.99 108.44
N ALA A 78 -99.37 -52.40 109.48
CA ALA A 78 -98.16 -51.60 109.33
C ALA A 78 -96.94 -52.38 108.82
N LEU A 79 -96.97 -53.71 108.90
CA LEU A 79 -95.92 -54.61 108.38
C LEU A 79 -96.29 -55.27 107.05
N GLN A 80 -97.50 -55.05 106.53
CA GLN A 80 -97.99 -55.77 105.35
C GLN A 80 -97.14 -55.48 104.09
N ASP A 81 -96.55 -54.28 104.01
CA ASP A 81 -95.68 -53.85 102.91
C ASP A 81 -94.18 -53.88 103.26
N LYS A 82 -93.80 -54.66 104.29
CA LYS A 82 -92.40 -54.89 104.69
C LYS A 82 -91.54 -55.30 103.51
N THR A 83 -91.97 -56.32 102.76
CA THR A 83 -91.22 -56.88 101.64
C THR A 83 -91.03 -55.85 100.53
N GLU A 84 -92.06 -55.07 100.22
CA GLU A 84 -91.98 -53.99 99.24
C GLU A 84 -91.01 -52.90 99.70
N THR A 85 -91.06 -52.54 100.98
CA THR A 85 -90.16 -51.53 101.56
C THR A 85 -88.70 -51.98 101.52
N LEU A 86 -88.39 -53.22 101.90
CA LEU A 86 -87.02 -53.77 101.89
C LEU A 86 -86.43 -53.87 100.47
N ASN A 87 -87.27 -54.10 99.47
CA ASN A 87 -86.86 -54.15 98.06
C ASN A 87 -86.88 -52.77 97.37
N SER A 88 -87.43 -51.75 98.03
CA SER A 88 -87.49 -50.40 97.47
C SER A 88 -86.11 -49.74 97.46
N ILE A 89 -85.88 -48.87 96.48
CA ILE A 89 -84.69 -48.01 96.43
C ILE A 89 -84.56 -47.19 97.70
N ASN A 90 -85.69 -46.76 98.28
CA ASN A 90 -85.68 -45.99 99.51
C ASN A 90 -85.04 -46.74 100.68
N PHE A 91 -85.02 -48.08 100.66
CA PHE A 91 -84.28 -48.91 101.60
C PHE A 91 -82.90 -49.35 101.07
N THR A 92 -82.79 -49.84 99.83
CA THR A 92 -81.51 -50.43 99.37
C THR A 92 -80.38 -49.40 99.36
N ASP A 93 -80.68 -48.18 98.93
CA ASP A 93 -79.74 -47.06 98.82
C ASP A 93 -79.81 -46.10 100.03
N ALA A 94 -80.63 -46.40 101.04
CA ALA A 94 -80.65 -45.63 102.28
C ALA A 94 -79.32 -45.73 103.03
N ASP A 95 -79.06 -44.74 103.88
CA ASP A 95 -77.92 -44.79 104.78
C ASP A 95 -78.03 -46.03 105.68
N GLN A 96 -76.90 -46.70 105.92
CA GLN A 96 -76.87 -47.98 106.63
C GLN A 96 -77.59 -47.92 107.98
N ALA A 97 -77.37 -46.86 108.76
CA ALA A 97 -78.02 -46.66 110.05
C ALA A 97 -79.57 -46.67 109.97
N LYS A 98 -80.14 -46.09 108.91
CA LYS A 98 -81.60 -46.01 108.72
C LYS A 98 -82.19 -47.34 108.27
N LYS A 99 -81.43 -48.14 107.52
CA LYS A 99 -81.79 -49.52 107.16
C LYS A 99 -81.84 -50.40 108.40
N ASP A 100 -80.85 -50.25 109.28
CA ASP A 100 -80.77 -50.96 110.54
C ASP A 100 -81.94 -50.55 111.47
N ASP A 101 -82.25 -49.26 111.58
CA ASP A 101 -83.40 -48.77 112.37
C ASP A 101 -84.74 -49.35 111.91
N TYR A 102 -85.01 -49.35 110.60
CA TYR A 102 -86.25 -49.92 110.04
C TYR A 102 -86.34 -51.43 110.26
N THR A 103 -85.27 -52.18 109.99
CA THR A 103 -85.26 -53.64 110.19
C THR A 103 -85.40 -54.03 111.66
N ASN A 104 -84.78 -53.28 112.58
CA ASN A 104 -84.93 -53.46 114.02
C ASN A 104 -86.37 -53.17 114.50
N ALA A 105 -86.98 -52.08 114.03
CA ALA A 105 -88.36 -51.73 114.38
C ALA A 105 -89.36 -52.80 113.88
N VAL A 106 -89.16 -53.28 112.65
CA VAL A 106 -89.94 -54.38 112.06
C VAL A 106 -89.79 -55.66 112.88
N SER A 107 -88.56 -56.06 113.21
CA SER A 107 -88.28 -57.24 114.02
C SER A 107 -88.97 -57.17 115.40
N HIS A 108 -88.97 -55.99 116.03
CA HIS A 108 -89.67 -55.78 117.29
C HIS A 108 -91.20 -55.91 117.16
N ALA A 109 -91.79 -55.33 116.11
CA ALA A 109 -93.22 -55.46 115.82
C ALA A 109 -93.64 -56.90 115.50
N GLU A 110 -92.84 -57.64 114.72
CA GLU A 110 -93.03 -59.07 114.47
C GLU A 110 -92.98 -59.89 115.76
N GLY A 111 -92.09 -59.50 116.68
CA GLY A 111 -92.01 -60.08 118.02
C GLY A 111 -93.30 -59.95 118.83
N ILE A 112 -94.01 -58.83 118.73
CA ILE A 112 -95.29 -58.60 119.41
C ILE A 112 -96.43 -59.39 118.75
N LEU A 113 -96.48 -59.42 117.41
CA LEU A 113 -97.51 -60.09 116.61
C LEU A 113 -97.45 -61.62 116.66
N SER A 114 -96.30 -62.18 117.05
CA SER A 114 -96.10 -63.63 117.14
C SER A 114 -97.19 -64.29 117.98
N LYS A 115 -97.95 -65.22 117.38
CA LYS A 115 -99.16 -65.77 118.01
C LYS A 115 -98.87 -66.54 119.30
N ALA A 116 -97.89 -67.43 119.25
CA ALA A 116 -97.52 -68.31 120.37
C ALA A 116 -96.47 -67.70 121.31
N ASN A 117 -95.58 -66.84 120.79
CA ASN A 117 -94.42 -66.32 121.52
C ASN A 117 -94.43 -64.79 121.69
N GLY A 118 -95.53 -64.13 121.30
CA GLY A 118 -95.67 -62.70 121.46
C GLY A 118 -95.73 -62.30 122.92
N SER A 119 -95.13 -61.16 123.25
CA SER A 119 -95.22 -60.59 124.60
C SER A 119 -96.67 -60.18 124.91
N ASN A 120 -97.04 -60.17 126.19
CA ASN A 120 -98.31 -59.59 126.66
C ASN A 120 -98.25 -58.05 126.61
N ALA A 121 -98.04 -57.50 125.41
CA ALA A 121 -97.96 -56.07 125.18
C ALA A 121 -99.32 -55.42 125.41
N SER A 122 -99.34 -54.33 126.17
CA SER A 122 -100.51 -53.47 126.33
C SER A 122 -100.85 -52.74 125.03
N GLN A 123 -102.05 -52.16 124.95
CA GLN A 123 -102.48 -51.41 123.77
C GLN A 123 -101.48 -50.31 123.40
N THR A 124 -100.97 -49.58 124.40
CA THR A 124 -99.99 -48.50 124.20
C THR A 124 -98.67 -49.02 123.66
N GLU A 125 -98.18 -50.17 124.13
CA GLU A 125 -96.92 -50.75 123.63
C GLU A 125 -97.05 -51.25 122.19
N VAL A 126 -98.21 -51.81 121.83
CA VAL A 126 -98.54 -52.20 120.44
C VAL A 126 -98.58 -50.97 119.53
N GLU A 127 -99.22 -49.88 120.00
CA GLU A 127 -99.29 -48.61 119.26
C GLU A 127 -97.90 -47.94 119.13
N GLN A 128 -97.04 -48.01 120.15
CA GLN A 128 -95.66 -47.50 120.09
C GLN A 128 -94.78 -48.29 119.12
N ALA A 129 -94.90 -49.62 119.11
CA ALA A 129 -94.17 -50.45 118.15
C ALA A 129 -94.59 -50.14 116.71
N MET A 130 -95.89 -49.94 116.47
CA MET A 130 -96.42 -49.50 115.18
C MET A 130 -95.85 -48.13 114.79
N GLN A 131 -95.81 -47.19 115.75
CA GLN A 131 -95.26 -45.85 115.52
C GLN A 131 -93.77 -45.92 115.14
N ARG A 132 -92.95 -46.72 115.82
CA ARG A 132 -91.53 -46.89 115.48
C ARG A 132 -91.32 -47.48 114.09
N VAL A 133 -92.11 -48.48 113.69
CA VAL A 133 -92.05 -49.03 112.32
C VAL A 133 -92.34 -47.92 111.31
N ASN A 134 -93.38 -47.13 111.54
CA ASN A 134 -93.76 -46.03 110.64
C ASN A 134 -92.70 -44.91 110.60
N GLU A 135 -92.17 -44.50 111.74
CA GLU A 135 -91.12 -43.47 111.83
C GLU A 135 -89.82 -43.92 111.16
N ALA A 136 -89.36 -45.13 111.44
CA ALA A 136 -88.14 -45.67 110.82
C ALA A 136 -88.32 -45.88 109.30
N LYS A 137 -89.53 -46.28 108.86
CA LYS A 137 -89.87 -46.38 107.44
C LYS A 137 -89.87 -45.01 106.74
N GLN A 138 -90.40 -43.99 107.38
CA GLN A 138 -90.37 -42.61 106.85
C GLN A 138 -88.95 -42.02 106.85
N ALA A 139 -88.10 -42.43 107.80
CA ALA A 139 -86.72 -41.96 107.88
C ALA A 139 -85.81 -42.51 106.77
N LEU A 140 -86.18 -43.62 106.13
CA LEU A 140 -85.48 -44.19 104.97
C LEU A 140 -85.30 -43.14 103.87
N ASN A 141 -84.07 -43.00 103.38
CA ASN A 141 -83.65 -41.90 102.51
C ASN A 141 -82.91 -42.34 101.25
N GLY A 142 -83.09 -43.58 100.80
CA GLY A 142 -82.43 -44.07 99.60
C GLY A 142 -82.79 -43.26 98.34
N ASN A 143 -84.03 -42.78 98.24
CA ASN A 143 -84.43 -41.89 97.13
C ASN A 143 -83.68 -40.55 97.16
N ASP A 144 -83.49 -39.96 98.35
CA ASP A 144 -82.72 -38.72 98.51
C ASP A 144 -81.23 -38.95 98.20
N ASN A 145 -80.69 -40.11 98.56
CA ASN A 145 -79.32 -40.50 98.24
C ASN A 145 -79.11 -40.61 96.72
N VAL A 146 -80.05 -41.22 96.01
CA VAL A 146 -80.05 -41.25 94.54
C VAL A 146 -80.13 -39.84 93.97
N GLN A 147 -81.00 -38.97 94.50
CA GLN A 147 -81.11 -37.59 94.02
C GLN A 147 -79.83 -36.78 94.25
N ARG A 148 -79.23 -36.88 95.45
CA ARG A 148 -77.92 -36.24 95.74
C ARG A 148 -76.82 -36.73 94.81
N ALA A 149 -76.78 -38.03 94.52
CA ALA A 149 -75.84 -38.58 93.55
C ALA A 149 -76.09 -38.00 92.15
N LYS A 150 -77.36 -37.88 91.72
CA LYS A 150 -77.73 -37.28 90.41
C LYS A 150 -77.26 -35.84 90.32
N ASP A 151 -77.49 -35.03 91.35
CA ASP A 151 -77.08 -33.63 91.38
C ASP A 151 -75.56 -33.49 91.29
N ALA A 152 -74.81 -34.30 92.04
CA ALA A 152 -73.35 -34.34 91.98
C ALA A 152 -72.82 -34.76 90.60
N ALA A 153 -73.42 -35.78 89.96
CA ALA A 153 -73.05 -36.22 88.62
C ALA A 153 -73.35 -35.15 87.56
N LYS A 154 -74.53 -34.50 87.63
CA LYS A 154 -74.90 -33.37 86.74
C LYS A 154 -73.96 -32.18 86.89
N GLN A 155 -73.48 -31.91 88.11
CA GLN A 155 -72.50 -30.84 88.37
C GLN A 155 -71.15 -31.17 87.69
N VAL A 156 -70.66 -32.41 87.83
CA VAL A 156 -69.44 -32.87 87.15
C VAL A 156 -69.57 -32.77 85.63
N ILE A 157 -70.68 -33.21 85.05
CA ILE A 157 -70.95 -33.11 83.60
C ILE A 157 -71.01 -31.64 83.15
N THR A 158 -71.62 -30.77 83.94
CA THR A 158 -71.70 -29.34 83.62
C THR A 158 -70.31 -28.70 83.58
N ASN A 159 -69.47 -29.03 84.56
CA ASN A 159 -68.10 -28.52 84.71
C ASN A 159 -67.07 -29.21 83.81
N ALA A 160 -67.47 -30.22 83.04
CA ALA A 160 -66.62 -30.89 82.07
C ALA A 160 -66.39 -29.96 80.86
N ASN A 161 -65.32 -29.16 80.89
CA ASN A 161 -65.10 -28.07 79.93
C ASN A 161 -64.78 -28.54 78.51
N ASP A 162 -64.37 -29.81 78.34
CA ASP A 162 -63.98 -30.35 77.04
C ASP A 162 -65.08 -31.12 76.32
N LEU A 163 -66.13 -31.50 77.04
CA LEU A 163 -67.33 -32.06 76.44
C LEU A 163 -68.08 -31.00 75.62
N ASN A 164 -68.55 -31.40 74.44
CA ASN A 164 -69.49 -30.60 73.67
C ASN A 164 -70.89 -30.64 74.31
N GLN A 165 -71.78 -29.75 73.86
CA GLN A 165 -73.11 -29.62 74.46
C GLN A 165 -73.95 -30.90 74.30
N ALA A 166 -73.89 -31.56 73.14
CA ALA A 166 -74.63 -32.79 72.87
C ALA A 166 -74.20 -33.94 73.80
N GLN A 167 -72.89 -34.09 74.06
CA GLN A 167 -72.34 -35.07 75.00
C GLN A 167 -72.79 -34.77 76.44
N LYS A 168 -72.75 -33.49 76.86
CA LYS A 168 -73.25 -33.08 78.18
C LYS A 168 -74.73 -33.39 78.35
N ASP A 169 -75.54 -33.12 77.34
CA ASP A 169 -76.98 -33.35 77.38
C ASP A 169 -77.30 -34.84 77.41
N ALA A 170 -76.62 -35.65 76.58
CA ALA A 170 -76.78 -37.11 76.60
C ALA A 170 -76.39 -37.73 77.95
N LEU A 171 -75.26 -37.31 78.54
CA LEU A 171 -74.84 -37.79 79.86
C LEU A 171 -75.81 -37.33 80.96
N LYS A 172 -76.34 -36.10 80.89
CA LYS A 172 -77.37 -35.62 81.84
C LYS A 172 -78.66 -36.43 81.74
N GLN A 173 -79.09 -36.78 80.52
CA GLN A 173 -80.24 -37.67 80.31
C GLN A 173 -80.01 -39.06 80.90
N GLN A 174 -78.81 -39.63 80.74
CA GLN A 174 -78.46 -40.89 81.38
C GLN A 174 -78.49 -40.79 82.91
N VAL A 175 -77.98 -39.71 83.48
CA VAL A 175 -78.07 -39.46 84.94
C VAL A 175 -79.52 -39.34 85.40
N ASP A 176 -80.38 -38.67 84.64
CA ASP A 176 -81.81 -38.55 84.94
C ASP A 176 -82.52 -39.91 84.94
N ALA A 177 -82.18 -40.79 83.99
CA ALA A 177 -82.74 -42.13 83.87
C ALA A 177 -82.22 -43.13 84.93
N ALA A 178 -81.08 -42.85 85.59
CA ALA A 178 -80.49 -43.75 86.57
C ALA A 178 -81.38 -43.92 87.81
N GLN A 179 -81.50 -45.15 88.32
CA GLN A 179 -82.41 -45.49 89.42
C GLN A 179 -81.70 -45.75 90.76
N THR A 180 -80.39 -45.99 90.74
CA THR A 180 -79.56 -46.28 91.92
C THR A 180 -78.35 -45.36 91.99
N VAL A 181 -77.78 -45.17 93.18
CA VAL A 181 -76.53 -44.43 93.40
C VAL A 181 -75.38 -45.04 92.59
N ALA A 182 -75.34 -46.37 92.48
CA ALA A 182 -74.33 -47.08 91.71
C ALA A 182 -74.37 -46.72 90.22
N ASN A 183 -75.55 -46.72 89.59
CA ASN A 183 -75.68 -46.37 88.16
C ASN A 183 -75.27 -44.91 87.91
N VAL A 184 -75.65 -43.99 88.80
CA VAL A 184 -75.26 -42.58 88.70
C VAL A 184 -73.75 -42.40 88.78
N ASN A 185 -73.07 -43.13 89.67
CA ASN A 185 -71.62 -43.08 89.81
C ASN A 185 -70.89 -43.64 88.57
N THR A 186 -71.42 -44.69 87.93
CA THR A 186 -70.89 -45.17 86.65
C THR A 186 -70.96 -44.09 85.57
N ILE A 187 -72.10 -43.43 85.42
CA ILE A 187 -72.27 -42.36 84.41
C ILE A 187 -71.35 -41.16 84.72
N LYS A 188 -71.18 -40.81 85.99
CA LYS A 188 -70.22 -39.79 86.43
C LYS A 188 -68.79 -40.13 86.00
N GLN A 189 -68.35 -41.38 86.18
CA GLN A 189 -67.03 -41.83 85.74
C GLN A 189 -66.91 -41.75 84.21
N THR A 190 -67.91 -42.23 83.46
CA THR A 190 -67.95 -42.12 81.99
C THR A 190 -67.84 -40.67 81.53
N ALA A 191 -68.48 -39.72 82.21
CA ALA A 191 -68.38 -38.30 81.89
C ALA A 191 -66.96 -37.75 82.08
N GLN A 192 -66.24 -38.19 83.13
CA GLN A 192 -64.86 -37.78 83.38
C GLN A 192 -63.91 -38.38 82.34
N ASP A 193 -64.07 -39.66 82.01
CA ASP A 193 -63.26 -40.35 81.00
C ASP A 193 -63.49 -39.75 79.61
N LEU A 194 -64.74 -39.45 79.25
CA LEU A 194 -65.07 -38.78 77.99
C LEU A 194 -64.48 -37.37 77.94
N ASN A 195 -64.55 -36.60 79.03
CA ASN A 195 -63.96 -35.26 79.09
C ASN A 195 -62.45 -35.34 78.88
N GLN A 196 -61.76 -36.28 79.52
CA GLN A 196 -60.33 -36.50 79.35
C GLN A 196 -59.97 -36.86 77.91
N ALA A 197 -60.72 -37.77 77.28
CA ALA A 197 -60.52 -38.14 75.88
C ALA A 197 -60.72 -36.93 74.95
N MET A 198 -61.72 -36.09 75.23
CA MET A 198 -61.98 -34.86 74.47
C MET A 198 -60.86 -33.82 74.65
N THR A 199 -60.30 -33.68 75.85
CA THR A 199 -59.10 -32.84 76.09
C THR A 199 -57.94 -33.30 75.19
N GLN A 200 -57.68 -34.62 75.16
CA GLN A 200 -56.62 -35.20 74.34
C GLN A 200 -56.88 -35.00 72.84
N LEU A 201 -58.12 -35.15 72.38
CA LEU A 201 -58.49 -34.90 70.98
C LEU A 201 -58.25 -33.45 70.57
N LYS A 202 -58.67 -32.47 71.40
CA LYS A 202 -58.43 -31.04 71.16
C LYS A 202 -56.95 -30.71 71.09
N GLN A 203 -56.15 -31.25 72.01
CA GLN A 203 -54.70 -31.06 72.00
C GLN A 203 -54.05 -31.71 70.77
N GLY A 204 -54.49 -32.90 70.38
CA GLY A 204 -53.94 -33.65 69.24
C GLY A 204 -54.18 -33.00 67.87
N ILE A 205 -55.18 -32.14 67.73
CA ILE A 205 -55.44 -31.38 66.50
C ILE A 205 -55.05 -29.89 66.60
N ALA A 206 -54.50 -29.43 67.73
CA ALA A 206 -54.21 -28.03 67.96
C ALA A 206 -53.19 -27.46 66.96
N ASP A 207 -52.26 -28.29 66.47
CA ASP A 207 -51.21 -27.91 65.53
C ASP A 207 -51.57 -28.20 64.05
N LYS A 208 -52.86 -28.37 63.73
CA LYS A 208 -53.34 -28.67 62.38
C LYS A 208 -52.86 -27.66 61.33
N ASP A 209 -52.89 -26.37 61.65
CA ASP A 209 -52.54 -25.31 60.71
C ASP A 209 -51.02 -25.27 60.48
N GLN A 210 -50.23 -25.50 61.53
CA GLN A 210 -48.78 -25.66 61.43
C GLN A 210 -48.42 -26.92 60.62
N THR A 211 -49.15 -28.02 60.80
CA THR A 211 -48.95 -29.24 60.02
C THR A 211 -49.26 -29.01 58.54
N LYS A 212 -50.35 -28.32 58.20
CA LYS A 212 -50.72 -27.99 56.80
C LYS A 212 -49.75 -27.03 56.12
N ALA A 213 -49.15 -26.11 56.86
CA ALA A 213 -48.13 -25.20 56.33
C ALA A 213 -46.74 -25.85 56.18
N ASN A 214 -46.49 -26.97 56.86
CA ASN A 214 -45.21 -27.66 56.84
C ASN A 214 -44.96 -28.34 55.48
N GLY A 215 -43.69 -28.35 55.02
CA GLY A 215 -43.28 -29.02 53.79
C GLY A 215 -43.63 -30.51 53.73
N ASN A 216 -43.70 -31.20 54.88
CA ASN A 216 -44.10 -32.61 54.93
C ASN A 216 -45.57 -32.82 54.54
N PHE A 217 -46.44 -31.83 54.72
CA PHE A 217 -47.81 -31.86 54.20
C PHE A 217 -47.86 -31.33 52.76
N VAL A 218 -47.28 -30.15 52.49
CA VAL A 218 -47.38 -29.48 51.18
C VAL A 218 -46.81 -30.33 50.04
N ASN A 219 -45.74 -31.08 50.30
CA ASN A 219 -45.11 -31.97 49.32
C ASN A 219 -45.64 -33.42 49.37
N ALA A 220 -46.54 -33.76 50.30
CA ALA A 220 -47.07 -35.12 50.42
C ALA A 220 -47.96 -35.48 49.22
N ASP A 221 -48.14 -36.78 49.01
CA ASP A 221 -49.08 -37.26 48.01
C ASP A 221 -50.50 -36.76 48.33
N THR A 222 -51.28 -36.48 47.29
CA THR A 222 -52.62 -35.88 47.43
C THR A 222 -53.56 -36.76 48.27
N ASP A 223 -53.47 -38.08 48.17
CA ASP A 223 -54.25 -39.03 48.96
C ASP A 223 -53.91 -38.92 50.46
N LYS A 224 -52.64 -38.75 50.83
CA LYS A 224 -52.19 -38.57 52.22
C LYS A 224 -52.55 -37.20 52.78
N GLN A 225 -52.45 -36.14 51.97
CA GLN A 225 -52.97 -34.82 52.34
C GLN A 225 -54.48 -34.88 52.65
N ASN A 226 -55.23 -35.55 51.79
CA ASN A 226 -56.67 -35.77 51.97
C ASN A 226 -56.97 -36.62 53.21
N ALA A 227 -56.21 -37.69 53.45
CA ALA A 227 -56.36 -38.52 54.64
C ALA A 227 -56.19 -37.72 55.94
N TYR A 228 -55.14 -36.88 56.02
CA TYR A 228 -54.93 -36.00 57.17
C TYR A 228 -56.04 -34.95 57.31
N ASN A 229 -56.42 -34.28 56.22
CA ASN A 229 -57.52 -33.32 56.21
C ASN A 229 -58.84 -33.94 56.69
N ASN A 230 -59.16 -35.15 56.23
CA ASN A 230 -60.37 -35.86 56.60
C ASN A 230 -60.35 -36.30 58.08
N ALA A 231 -59.22 -36.81 58.57
CA ALA A 231 -59.08 -37.20 59.98
C ALA A 231 -59.22 -35.98 60.93
N VAL A 232 -58.62 -34.84 60.57
CA VAL A 232 -58.78 -33.58 61.33
C VAL A 232 -60.22 -33.10 61.26
N ALA A 233 -60.85 -33.11 60.09
CA ALA A 233 -62.26 -32.71 59.94
C ALA A 233 -63.19 -33.61 60.79
N HIS A 234 -62.93 -34.92 60.85
CA HIS A 234 -63.68 -35.84 61.69
C HIS A 234 -63.50 -35.54 63.19
N ALA A 235 -62.26 -35.27 63.63
CA ALA A 235 -61.98 -34.84 65.00
C ALA A 235 -62.67 -33.50 65.35
N GLU A 236 -62.70 -32.54 64.41
CA GLU A 236 -63.40 -31.26 64.56
C GLU A 236 -64.93 -31.43 64.67
N GLN A 237 -65.51 -32.37 63.92
CA GLN A 237 -66.93 -32.74 64.04
C GLN A 237 -67.25 -33.30 65.44
N ILE A 238 -66.37 -34.15 65.99
CA ILE A 238 -66.51 -34.66 67.36
C ILE A 238 -66.41 -33.53 68.41
N ILE A 239 -65.44 -32.62 68.24
CA ILE A 239 -65.23 -31.48 69.15
C ILE A 239 -66.40 -30.49 69.09
N SER A 240 -66.92 -30.19 67.91
CA SER A 240 -68.03 -29.24 67.71
C SER A 240 -69.40 -29.82 68.06
N GLY A 241 -69.56 -31.14 68.01
CA GLY A 241 -70.82 -31.83 68.30
C GLY A 241 -71.78 -31.92 67.11
N THR A 242 -71.41 -31.41 65.93
CA THR A 242 -72.24 -31.41 64.72
C THR A 242 -71.68 -32.36 63.65
N PRO A 243 -72.49 -33.22 63.01
CA PRO A 243 -73.96 -33.23 63.02
C PRO A 243 -74.63 -34.09 64.12
N ASN A 244 -73.91 -34.91 64.88
CA ASN A 244 -74.40 -35.57 66.12
C ASN A 244 -73.28 -36.44 66.72
N ALA A 245 -72.43 -35.88 67.58
CA ALA A 245 -71.33 -36.63 68.21
C ALA A 245 -71.69 -37.07 69.64
N ASN A 246 -72.71 -37.92 69.79
CA ASN A 246 -72.87 -38.69 71.01
C ASN A 246 -71.94 -39.91 70.93
N VAL A 247 -70.67 -39.67 71.24
CA VAL A 247 -69.59 -40.64 71.13
C VAL A 247 -69.10 -41.06 72.52
N ASP A 248 -68.64 -42.30 72.62
CA ASP A 248 -68.01 -42.81 73.83
C ASP A 248 -66.50 -42.44 73.89
N PRO A 249 -65.83 -42.62 75.04
CA PRO A 249 -64.40 -42.31 75.16
C PRO A 249 -63.50 -43.07 74.18
N GLN A 250 -63.89 -44.29 73.75
CA GLN A 250 -63.11 -45.12 72.85
C GLN A 250 -63.17 -44.58 71.42
N GLN A 251 -64.33 -44.12 70.97
CA GLN A 251 -64.51 -43.49 69.66
C GLN A 251 -63.73 -42.16 69.56
N VAL A 252 -63.68 -41.37 70.64
CA VAL A 252 -62.83 -40.16 70.72
C VAL A 252 -61.35 -40.53 70.61
N ALA A 253 -60.91 -41.58 71.31
CA ALA A 253 -59.54 -42.07 71.22
C ALA A 253 -59.17 -42.59 69.82
N GLN A 254 -60.10 -43.26 69.14
CA GLN A 254 -59.92 -43.72 67.75
C GLN A 254 -59.77 -42.56 66.77
N ALA A 255 -60.58 -41.50 66.91
CA ALA A 255 -60.44 -40.30 66.08
C ALA A 255 -59.07 -39.63 66.26
N LEU A 256 -58.58 -39.54 67.52
CA LEU A 256 -57.23 -39.04 67.80
C LEU A 256 -56.15 -39.95 67.18
N GLN A 257 -56.32 -41.27 67.26
CA GLN A 257 -55.39 -42.21 66.64
C GLN A 257 -55.34 -42.04 65.11
N GLN A 258 -56.48 -41.84 64.46
CA GLN A 258 -56.55 -41.59 63.01
C GLN A 258 -55.84 -40.30 62.61
N VAL A 259 -55.99 -39.23 63.39
CA VAL A 259 -55.24 -37.97 63.17
C VAL A 259 -53.73 -38.22 63.28
N ASN A 260 -53.29 -38.90 64.33
CA ASN A 260 -51.86 -39.18 64.55
C ASN A 260 -51.28 -40.08 63.45
N GLN A 261 -52.03 -41.11 63.03
CA GLN A 261 -51.63 -42.01 61.95
C GLN A 261 -51.52 -41.25 60.63
N ALA A 262 -52.57 -40.52 60.24
CA ALA A 262 -52.56 -39.76 58.98
C ALA A 262 -51.48 -38.67 58.98
N LYS A 263 -51.16 -38.09 60.14
CA LYS A 263 -50.04 -37.15 60.30
C LYS A 263 -48.68 -37.82 60.11
N GLY A 264 -48.50 -39.02 60.65
CA GLY A 264 -47.28 -39.83 60.48
C GLY A 264 -47.10 -40.35 59.04
N ASP A 265 -48.19 -40.61 58.34
CA ASP A 265 -48.19 -41.11 56.96
C ASP A 265 -47.85 -40.01 55.93
N LEU A 266 -47.88 -38.74 56.31
CA LEU A 266 -47.44 -37.62 55.47
C LEU A 266 -45.99 -37.85 55.02
N ASN A 267 -45.79 -37.89 53.70
CA ASN A 267 -44.52 -38.26 53.08
C ASN A 267 -43.87 -37.11 52.30
N GLY A 268 -44.26 -35.87 52.53
CA GLY A 268 -43.75 -34.73 51.75
C GLY A 268 -42.23 -34.54 51.86
N ASN A 269 -41.63 -34.86 53.01
CA ASN A 269 -40.18 -34.82 53.17
C ASN A 269 -39.48 -35.87 52.31
N HIS A 270 -40.05 -37.08 52.22
CA HIS A 270 -39.52 -38.13 51.35
C HIS A 270 -39.68 -37.74 49.88
N ASN A 271 -40.86 -37.24 49.48
CA ASN A 271 -41.12 -36.79 48.12
C ASN A 271 -40.19 -35.65 47.70
N LEU A 272 -39.92 -34.69 48.59
CA LEU A 272 -38.94 -33.62 48.35
C LEU A 272 -37.53 -34.18 48.16
N GLN A 273 -37.10 -35.13 49.00
CA GLN A 273 -35.78 -35.75 48.86
C GLN A 273 -35.64 -36.50 47.54
N VAL A 274 -36.64 -37.32 47.17
CA VAL A 274 -36.67 -38.03 45.88
C VAL A 274 -36.62 -37.05 44.71
N ALA A 275 -37.37 -35.93 44.78
CA ALA A 275 -37.31 -34.89 43.77
C ALA A 275 -35.90 -34.27 43.67
N LYS A 276 -35.24 -33.98 44.80
CA LYS A 276 -33.86 -33.45 44.83
C LYS A 276 -32.87 -34.43 44.23
N ASP A 277 -32.95 -35.71 44.58
CA ASP A 277 -32.05 -36.75 44.06
C ASP A 277 -32.20 -36.93 42.55
N ASN A 278 -33.45 -36.94 42.07
CA ASN A 278 -33.75 -37.00 40.65
C ASN A 278 -33.24 -35.78 39.89
N ALA A 279 -33.43 -34.56 40.44
CA ALA A 279 -32.92 -33.34 39.84
C ALA A 279 -31.39 -33.30 39.80
N ASN A 280 -30.72 -33.70 40.89
CA ASN A 280 -29.27 -33.80 40.95
C ASN A 280 -28.72 -34.79 39.91
N THR A 281 -29.35 -35.96 39.78
CA THR A 281 -29.01 -36.98 38.78
C THR A 281 -29.20 -36.45 37.37
N ALA A 282 -30.32 -35.77 37.09
CA ALA A 282 -30.58 -35.16 35.79
C ALA A 282 -29.53 -34.10 35.45
N ILE A 283 -29.18 -33.22 36.38
CA ILE A 283 -28.15 -32.17 36.20
C ILE A 283 -26.78 -32.79 35.88
N ASP A 284 -26.41 -33.89 36.52
CA ASP A 284 -25.17 -34.61 36.22
C ASP A 284 -25.11 -35.12 34.77
N GLN A 285 -26.24 -35.59 34.25
CA GLN A 285 -26.35 -36.16 32.91
C GLN A 285 -26.39 -35.10 31.80
N LEU A 286 -26.51 -33.81 32.13
CA LEU A 286 -26.51 -32.73 31.13
C LEU A 286 -25.11 -32.54 30.50
N PRO A 287 -24.91 -32.82 29.20
CA PRO A 287 -23.57 -32.93 28.60
C PRO A 287 -22.93 -31.57 28.28
N ASN A 288 -23.72 -30.52 28.12
CA ASN A 288 -23.21 -29.22 27.67
C ASN A 288 -22.87 -28.27 28.82
N LEU A 289 -23.41 -28.50 30.02
CA LEU A 289 -23.08 -27.71 31.20
C LEU A 289 -21.62 -27.96 31.64
N ASN A 290 -20.94 -26.89 32.05
CA ASN A 290 -19.63 -27.01 32.70
C ASN A 290 -19.78 -27.40 34.18
N GLN A 291 -18.67 -27.82 34.80
CA GLN A 291 -18.70 -28.28 36.19
C GLN A 291 -19.16 -27.18 37.18
N PRO A 292 -18.70 -25.92 37.08
CA PRO A 292 -19.22 -24.83 37.92
C PRO A 292 -20.73 -24.63 37.82
N GLN A 293 -21.33 -24.70 36.62
CA GLN A 293 -22.77 -24.60 36.42
C GLN A 293 -23.53 -25.76 37.08
N LYS A 294 -23.05 -27.00 36.89
CA LYS A 294 -23.65 -28.18 37.53
C LYS A 294 -23.62 -28.06 39.05
N THR A 295 -22.49 -27.66 39.62
CA THR A 295 -22.36 -27.45 41.07
C THR A 295 -23.34 -26.39 41.56
N ALA A 296 -23.42 -25.23 40.91
CA ALA A 296 -24.29 -24.15 41.36
C ALA A 296 -25.80 -24.48 41.19
N LEU A 297 -26.20 -25.23 40.17
CA LEU A 297 -27.58 -25.72 40.03
C LEU A 297 -27.93 -26.76 41.11
N LYS A 298 -27.01 -27.67 41.42
CA LYS A 298 -27.19 -28.63 42.53
C LYS A 298 -27.28 -27.95 43.89
N ASP A 299 -26.55 -26.85 44.07
CA ASP A 299 -26.67 -26.02 45.26
C ASP A 299 -28.05 -25.34 45.35
N GLN A 300 -28.62 -24.87 44.23
CA GLN A 300 -30.01 -24.41 44.21
C GLN A 300 -31.00 -25.54 44.56
N VAL A 301 -30.78 -26.76 44.06
CA VAL A 301 -31.62 -27.94 44.38
C VAL A 301 -31.56 -28.27 45.87
N SER A 302 -30.40 -28.19 46.51
CA SER A 302 -30.25 -28.51 47.94
C SER A 302 -31.06 -27.56 48.83
N HIS A 303 -31.16 -26.29 48.45
CA HIS A 303 -31.91 -25.25 49.17
C HIS A 303 -33.42 -25.20 48.84
N ALA A 304 -33.89 -25.93 47.84
CA ALA A 304 -35.32 -25.93 47.51
C ALA A 304 -36.16 -26.62 48.61
N GLU A 305 -37.23 -25.95 49.05
CA GLU A 305 -38.13 -26.45 50.11
C GLU A 305 -39.38 -27.17 49.57
N LEU A 306 -39.67 -26.98 48.28
CA LEU A 306 -40.86 -27.52 47.60
C LEU A 306 -40.46 -28.34 46.37
N VAL A 307 -41.21 -29.42 46.11
CA VAL A 307 -41.03 -30.26 44.91
C VAL A 307 -41.18 -29.43 43.62
N THR A 308 -42.10 -28.47 43.60
CA THR A 308 -42.30 -27.54 42.47
C THR A 308 -41.07 -26.67 42.22
N GLY A 309 -40.40 -26.18 43.28
CA GLY A 309 -39.15 -25.41 43.18
C GLY A 309 -38.01 -26.25 42.60
N VAL A 310 -37.87 -27.50 43.04
CA VAL A 310 -36.90 -28.46 42.49
C VAL A 310 -37.13 -28.68 40.99
N ASN A 311 -38.39 -28.87 40.57
CA ASN A 311 -38.74 -29.04 39.16
C ASN A 311 -38.43 -27.80 38.31
N ALA A 312 -38.63 -26.59 38.84
CA ALA A 312 -38.30 -25.35 38.13
C ALA A 312 -36.77 -25.23 37.90
N ILE A 313 -35.95 -25.60 38.90
CA ILE A 313 -34.48 -25.62 38.75
C ILE A 313 -34.06 -26.64 37.69
N LYS A 314 -34.68 -27.83 37.67
CA LYS A 314 -34.43 -28.83 36.63
C LYS A 314 -34.75 -28.29 35.23
N GLN A 315 -35.90 -27.63 35.04
CA GLN A 315 -36.25 -27.03 33.76
C GLN A 315 -35.27 -25.93 33.33
N ASN A 316 -34.81 -25.10 34.26
CA ASN A 316 -33.77 -24.10 33.97
C ASN A 316 -32.43 -24.77 33.60
N ALA A 317 -32.06 -25.86 34.26
CA ALA A 317 -30.87 -26.64 33.91
C ALA A 317 -30.96 -27.21 32.49
N ASP A 318 -32.11 -27.77 32.11
CA ASP A 318 -32.38 -28.28 30.75
C ASP A 318 -32.25 -27.15 29.70
N ALA A 319 -32.85 -25.98 29.96
CA ALA A 319 -32.76 -24.81 29.07
C ALA A 319 -31.32 -24.27 28.97
N LEU A 320 -30.61 -24.17 30.09
CA LEU A 320 -29.21 -23.74 30.13
C LEU A 320 -28.32 -24.72 29.36
N ASN A 321 -28.55 -26.02 29.47
CA ASN A 321 -27.81 -27.04 28.73
C ASN A 321 -27.98 -26.88 27.21
N ASN A 322 -29.17 -26.54 26.74
CA ASN A 322 -29.40 -26.29 25.31
C ASN A 322 -28.69 -25.01 24.84
N ALA A 323 -28.76 -23.93 25.62
CA ALA A 323 -28.05 -22.68 25.32
C ALA A 323 -26.52 -22.88 25.31
N MET A 324 -25.99 -23.64 26.27
CA MET A 324 -24.56 -23.99 26.35
C MET A 324 -24.12 -24.89 25.18
N GLY A 325 -24.99 -25.80 24.72
CA GLY A 325 -24.73 -26.60 23.52
C GLY A 325 -24.57 -25.72 22.29
N THR A 326 -25.48 -24.75 22.12
CA THR A 326 -25.42 -23.75 21.04
C THR A 326 -24.14 -22.91 21.13
N LEU A 327 -23.78 -22.44 22.33
CA LEU A 327 -22.55 -21.69 22.56
C LEU A 327 -21.30 -22.48 22.14
N LYS A 328 -21.17 -23.72 22.59
CA LYS A 328 -20.01 -24.58 22.26
C LYS A 328 -19.90 -24.83 20.75
N GLN A 329 -21.02 -25.12 20.09
CA GLN A 329 -21.06 -25.30 18.63
C GLN A 329 -20.60 -24.03 17.88
N GLN A 330 -21.06 -22.86 18.31
CA GLN A 330 -20.71 -21.58 17.67
C GLN A 330 -19.24 -21.19 17.90
N ILE A 331 -18.70 -21.42 19.10
CA ILE A 331 -17.26 -21.23 19.36
C ILE A 331 -16.43 -22.10 18.41
N GLN A 332 -16.83 -23.36 18.21
CA GLN A 332 -16.12 -24.27 17.31
C GLN A 332 -16.25 -23.86 15.85
N ALA A 333 -17.45 -23.50 15.39
CA ALA A 333 -17.71 -23.03 14.03
C ALA A 333 -16.90 -21.77 13.68
N ASN A 334 -16.66 -20.90 14.66
CA ASN A 334 -15.92 -19.66 14.47
C ASN A 334 -14.41 -19.78 14.81
N SER A 335 -13.88 -20.97 15.06
CA SER A 335 -12.47 -21.20 15.42
C SER A 335 -11.46 -20.72 14.37
N GLN A 336 -11.86 -20.68 13.09
CA GLN A 336 -11.00 -20.26 11.97
C GLN A 336 -11.10 -18.76 11.65
N VAL A 337 -12.04 -18.03 12.26
CA VAL A 337 -12.22 -16.59 11.99
C VAL A 337 -10.92 -15.80 12.20
N PRO A 338 -10.12 -16.02 13.27
CA PRO A 338 -8.85 -15.30 13.45
C PRO A 338 -7.80 -15.49 12.34
N GLN A 339 -7.94 -16.52 11.50
CA GLN A 339 -7.03 -16.80 10.36
C GLN A 339 -7.58 -16.28 9.03
N SER A 340 -8.83 -15.80 9.01
CA SER A 340 -9.46 -15.29 7.79
C SER A 340 -8.87 -13.95 7.37
N VAL A 341 -8.94 -13.65 6.07
CA VAL A 341 -8.60 -12.32 5.53
C VAL A 341 -9.51 -11.26 6.17
N ASP A 342 -10.80 -11.57 6.29
CA ASP A 342 -11.78 -10.67 6.89
C ASP A 342 -11.44 -10.25 8.32
N PHE A 343 -10.84 -11.13 9.12
CA PHE A 343 -10.30 -10.76 10.43
C PHE A 343 -8.93 -10.07 10.35
N THR A 344 -7.95 -10.70 9.69
CA THR A 344 -6.55 -10.25 9.74
C THR A 344 -6.33 -8.88 9.09
N GLN A 345 -7.19 -8.49 8.14
CA GLN A 345 -7.15 -7.20 7.46
C GLN A 345 -8.21 -6.20 7.98
N ALA A 346 -9.08 -6.60 8.91
CA ALA A 346 -10.09 -5.72 9.51
C ALA A 346 -9.46 -4.57 10.29
N ASP A 347 -10.26 -3.55 10.59
CA ASP A 347 -9.86 -2.52 11.54
C ASP A 347 -9.59 -3.08 12.94
N GLN A 348 -8.64 -2.47 13.63
CA GLN A 348 -8.10 -2.98 14.89
C GLN A 348 -9.17 -3.05 16.00
N ASP A 349 -10.10 -2.08 16.02
CA ASP A 349 -11.23 -2.05 16.95
C ASP A 349 -12.21 -3.20 16.70
N LYS A 350 -12.47 -3.55 15.43
CA LYS A 350 -13.32 -4.69 15.05
C LYS A 350 -12.68 -6.03 15.37
N GLN A 351 -11.37 -6.18 15.12
CA GLN A 351 -10.60 -7.36 15.56
C GLN A 351 -10.70 -7.54 17.09
N GLN A 352 -10.52 -6.44 17.82
CA GLN A 352 -10.61 -6.45 19.28
C GLN A 352 -12.03 -6.76 19.78
N ALA A 353 -13.07 -6.22 19.13
CA ALA A 353 -14.46 -6.53 19.45
C ALA A 353 -14.77 -8.03 19.29
N TYR A 354 -14.34 -8.63 18.18
CA TYR A 354 -14.48 -10.07 17.97
C TYR A 354 -13.71 -10.89 19.00
N ASN A 355 -12.44 -10.56 19.25
CA ASN A 355 -11.62 -11.23 20.27
C ASN A 355 -12.23 -11.16 21.66
N ASN A 356 -12.77 -9.99 22.06
CA ASN A 356 -13.42 -9.81 23.35
C ASN A 356 -14.70 -10.66 23.45
N ALA A 357 -15.54 -10.66 22.41
CA ALA A 357 -16.76 -11.46 22.39
C ALA A 357 -16.47 -12.97 22.39
N ALA A 358 -15.47 -13.42 21.63
CA ALA A 358 -15.02 -14.81 21.61
C ALA A 358 -14.42 -15.24 22.96
N ASN A 359 -13.65 -14.37 23.61
CA ASN A 359 -13.11 -14.63 24.95
C ASN A 359 -14.24 -14.71 25.98
N GLN A 360 -15.21 -13.79 25.93
CA GLN A 360 -16.39 -13.85 26.81
C GLN A 360 -17.20 -15.13 26.60
N ALA A 361 -17.42 -15.54 25.35
CA ALA A 361 -18.05 -16.81 25.02
C ALA A 361 -17.26 -18.01 25.60
N GLN A 362 -15.93 -18.00 25.47
CA GLN A 362 -15.06 -19.03 26.02
C GLN A 362 -15.07 -19.07 27.56
N GLN A 363 -15.09 -17.92 28.22
CA GLN A 363 -15.21 -17.79 29.68
C GLN A 363 -16.52 -18.40 30.17
N ILE A 364 -17.65 -18.10 29.51
CA ILE A 364 -18.95 -18.71 29.82
C ILE A 364 -18.90 -20.23 29.58
N ALA A 365 -18.33 -20.68 28.47
CA ALA A 365 -18.18 -22.10 28.15
C ALA A 365 -17.39 -22.84 29.23
N ASN A 366 -16.33 -22.22 29.75
CA ASN A 366 -15.45 -22.76 30.78
C ASN A 366 -16.01 -22.61 32.22
N GLY A 367 -16.97 -21.70 32.43
CA GLY A 367 -17.55 -21.41 33.74
C GLY A 367 -16.66 -20.49 34.59
N THR A 368 -15.89 -19.61 33.95
CA THR A 368 -14.94 -18.70 34.62
C THR A 368 -15.28 -17.23 34.36
N PRO A 369 -14.98 -16.30 35.30
CA PRO A 369 -14.62 -16.58 36.69
C PRO A 369 -15.80 -17.11 37.52
N THR A 370 -17.05 -16.88 37.07
CA THR A 370 -18.27 -17.31 37.75
C THR A 370 -19.21 -18.05 36.79
N PRO A 371 -19.93 -19.09 37.26
CA PRO A 371 -20.88 -19.81 36.42
C PRO A 371 -22.08 -18.94 36.06
N VAL A 372 -22.35 -18.79 34.77
CA VAL A 372 -23.59 -18.18 34.27
C VAL A 372 -24.70 -19.22 34.27
N LEU A 373 -25.77 -18.97 35.03
CA LEU A 373 -26.93 -19.88 35.18
C LEU A 373 -28.16 -19.49 34.34
N ALA A 374 -28.16 -18.29 33.77
CA ALA A 374 -29.27 -17.78 32.97
C ALA A 374 -29.08 -18.13 31.48
N PRO A 375 -30.00 -18.89 30.85
CA PRO A 375 -29.91 -19.26 29.44
C PRO A 375 -29.86 -18.06 28.48
N ASP A 376 -30.56 -16.98 28.80
CA ASP A 376 -30.58 -15.76 27.98
C ASP A 376 -29.20 -15.07 27.91
N THR A 377 -28.44 -15.08 29.00
CA THR A 377 -27.08 -14.53 29.03
C THR A 377 -26.14 -15.33 28.12
N VAL A 378 -26.28 -16.66 28.11
CA VAL A 378 -25.53 -17.54 27.20
C VAL A 378 -25.90 -17.26 25.74
N THR A 379 -27.20 -17.14 25.45
CA THR A 379 -27.72 -16.83 24.11
C THR A 379 -27.26 -15.44 23.62
N LYS A 380 -27.21 -14.45 24.52
CA LYS A 380 -26.70 -13.12 24.23
C LYS A 380 -25.21 -13.16 23.87
N ALA A 381 -24.40 -13.95 24.57
CA ALA A 381 -22.98 -14.09 24.24
C ALA A 381 -22.75 -14.66 22.84
N VAL A 382 -23.56 -15.65 22.43
CA VAL A 382 -23.55 -16.17 21.04
C VAL A 382 -23.89 -15.06 20.04
N THR A 383 -24.96 -14.30 20.31
CA THR A 383 -25.41 -13.22 19.43
C THR A 383 -24.34 -12.13 19.29
N THR A 384 -23.73 -11.69 20.38
CA THR A 384 -22.65 -10.71 20.38
C THR A 384 -21.43 -11.18 19.59
N MET A 385 -21.03 -12.45 19.75
CA MET A 385 -19.90 -13.02 19.01
C MET A 385 -20.16 -13.05 17.50
N ASN A 386 -21.37 -13.44 17.08
CA ASN A 386 -21.74 -13.46 15.67
C ASN A 386 -21.86 -12.05 15.08
N GLN A 387 -22.44 -11.10 15.81
CA GLN A 387 -22.46 -9.69 15.38
C GLN A 387 -21.05 -9.11 15.23
N ALA A 388 -20.14 -9.43 16.16
CA ALA A 388 -18.75 -8.97 16.06
C ALA A 388 -18.00 -9.63 14.90
N LYS A 389 -18.34 -10.88 14.57
CA LYS A 389 -17.83 -11.58 13.38
C LYS A 389 -18.33 -10.91 12.09
N ASP A 390 -19.62 -10.65 11.99
CA ASP A 390 -20.23 -10.04 10.81
C ASP A 390 -19.80 -8.58 10.61
N ALA A 391 -19.33 -7.91 11.68
CA ALA A 391 -18.82 -6.55 11.62
C ALA A 391 -17.37 -6.44 11.12
N LEU A 392 -16.65 -7.56 11.01
CA LEU A 392 -15.32 -7.61 10.40
C LEU A 392 -15.40 -7.08 8.96
N ASN A 393 -14.33 -6.42 8.53
CA ASN A 393 -14.30 -5.70 7.24
C ASN A 393 -12.97 -5.85 6.50
N GLY A 394 -12.20 -6.89 6.81
CA GLY A 394 -10.94 -7.14 6.13
C GLY A 394 -11.13 -7.45 4.65
N ASP A 395 -12.19 -8.19 4.30
CA ASP A 395 -12.48 -8.54 2.90
C ASP A 395 -12.90 -7.30 2.10
N GLU A 396 -13.76 -6.45 2.67
CA GLU A 396 -14.19 -5.17 2.08
C GLU A 396 -12.99 -4.24 1.86
N LYS A 397 -12.14 -4.08 2.89
CA LYS A 397 -10.93 -3.24 2.80
C LYS A 397 -9.96 -3.75 1.74
N LEU A 398 -9.75 -5.07 1.67
CA LEU A 398 -8.88 -5.65 0.65
C LEU A 398 -9.44 -5.43 -0.76
N ALA A 399 -10.75 -5.57 -0.94
CA ALA A 399 -11.42 -5.30 -2.21
C ALA A 399 -11.28 -3.83 -2.63
N GLN A 400 -11.51 -2.89 -1.71
CA GLN A 400 -11.36 -1.45 -1.98
C GLN A 400 -9.91 -1.10 -2.33
N ALA A 401 -8.94 -1.61 -1.56
CA ALA A 401 -7.52 -1.37 -1.85
C ALA A 401 -7.13 -1.89 -3.23
N LYS A 402 -7.63 -3.07 -3.64
CA LYS A 402 -7.42 -3.60 -4.99
C LYS A 402 -8.03 -2.70 -6.05
N GLN A 403 -9.26 -2.23 -5.84
CA GLN A 403 -9.93 -1.33 -6.77
C GLN A 403 -9.15 -0.01 -6.95
N ASP A 404 -8.68 0.58 -5.84
CA ASP A 404 -7.88 1.81 -5.86
C ASP A 404 -6.54 1.59 -6.56
N ALA A 405 -5.88 0.46 -6.32
CA ALA A 405 -4.63 0.10 -6.99
C ALA A 405 -4.83 -0.13 -8.50
N LEU A 406 -5.91 -0.79 -8.91
CA LEU A 406 -6.27 -0.97 -10.32
C LEU A 406 -6.59 0.37 -11.00
N ALA A 407 -7.35 1.24 -10.33
CA ALA A 407 -7.64 2.58 -10.83
C ALA A 407 -6.34 3.39 -11.00
N ASN A 408 -5.42 3.32 -10.04
CA ASN A 408 -4.11 3.95 -10.16
C ASN A 408 -3.31 3.38 -11.34
N LEU A 409 -3.26 2.05 -11.47
CA LEU A 409 -2.58 1.37 -12.59
C LEU A 409 -3.11 1.83 -13.95
N ASP A 410 -4.42 2.04 -14.08
CA ASP A 410 -5.04 2.51 -15.32
C ASP A 410 -4.64 3.96 -15.67
N THR A 411 -4.22 4.77 -14.70
CA THR A 411 -3.68 6.14 -14.96
C THR A 411 -2.23 6.14 -15.44
N LEU A 412 -1.48 5.04 -15.28
CA LEU A 412 -0.08 4.92 -15.66
C LEU A 412 0.06 4.74 -17.18
N ARG A 413 0.65 5.72 -17.86
CA ARG A 413 0.65 5.84 -19.33
C ARG A 413 1.87 5.24 -20.02
N ASP A 414 2.96 5.06 -19.30
CA ASP A 414 4.25 4.67 -19.88
C ASP A 414 4.48 3.16 -19.89
N LEU A 415 3.73 2.41 -19.09
CA LEU A 415 3.75 0.96 -19.10
C LEU A 415 3.37 0.39 -20.47
N ASN A 416 4.06 -0.68 -20.89
CA ASN A 416 3.61 -1.51 -22.00
C ASN A 416 2.46 -2.43 -21.56
N GLN A 417 1.76 -3.04 -22.51
CA GLN A 417 0.56 -3.83 -22.21
C GLN A 417 0.87 -5.04 -21.31
N PRO A 418 1.91 -5.86 -21.57
CA PRO A 418 2.24 -6.98 -20.67
C PRO A 418 2.60 -6.54 -19.24
N GLN A 419 3.31 -5.43 -19.05
CA GLN A 419 3.59 -4.87 -17.72
C GLN A 419 2.27 -4.54 -16.99
N ARG A 420 1.34 -3.86 -17.68
CA ARG A 420 0.02 -3.54 -17.13
C ARG A 420 -0.75 -4.80 -16.75
N ASP A 421 -0.76 -5.82 -17.60
CA ASP A 421 -1.48 -7.06 -17.35
C ASP A 421 -0.89 -7.86 -16.19
N ALA A 422 0.44 -7.95 -16.11
CA ALA A 422 1.12 -8.64 -15.01
C ALA A 422 0.90 -7.94 -13.66
N LEU A 423 0.97 -6.60 -13.62
CA LEU A 423 0.69 -5.81 -12.42
C LEU A 423 -0.79 -5.92 -12.01
N ARG A 424 -1.72 -5.88 -12.98
CA ARG A 424 -3.16 -6.11 -12.74
C ARG A 424 -3.42 -7.49 -12.14
N ASN A 425 -2.74 -8.53 -12.64
CA ASN A 425 -2.80 -9.87 -12.07
C ASN A 425 -2.25 -9.94 -10.65
N GLN A 426 -1.09 -9.32 -10.38
CA GLN A 426 -0.52 -9.26 -9.02
C GLN A 426 -1.46 -8.56 -8.03
N ILE A 427 -2.09 -7.44 -8.41
CA ILE A 427 -3.09 -6.75 -7.58
C ILE A 427 -4.29 -7.66 -7.31
N ASN A 428 -4.83 -8.30 -8.35
CA ASN A 428 -6.00 -9.19 -8.21
C ASN A 428 -5.72 -10.40 -7.30
N GLN A 429 -4.51 -10.96 -7.36
CA GLN A 429 -4.09 -12.13 -6.57
C GLN A 429 -3.66 -11.78 -5.13
N ALA A 430 -3.42 -10.51 -4.81
CA ALA A 430 -2.99 -10.11 -3.48
C ALA A 430 -4.01 -10.53 -2.39
N GLN A 431 -3.53 -11.11 -1.29
CA GLN A 431 -4.36 -11.55 -0.17
C GLN A 431 -4.24 -10.65 1.07
N ALA A 432 -3.41 -9.60 1.00
CA ALA A 432 -3.15 -8.68 2.09
C ALA A 432 -3.04 -7.24 1.58
N LEU A 433 -3.46 -6.28 2.41
CA LEU A 433 -3.43 -4.85 2.08
C LEU A 433 -2.01 -4.36 1.75
N ALA A 434 -1.01 -4.83 2.51
CA ALA A 434 0.39 -4.48 2.29
C ALA A 434 0.90 -4.93 0.90
N THR A 435 0.49 -6.11 0.43
CA THR A 435 0.87 -6.62 -0.90
C THR A 435 0.25 -5.79 -2.02
N VAL A 436 -1.00 -5.34 -1.84
CA VAL A 436 -1.67 -4.44 -2.79
C VAL A 436 -0.91 -3.12 -2.90
N GLU A 437 -0.59 -2.48 -1.77
CA GLU A 437 0.13 -1.20 -1.75
C GLU A 437 1.54 -1.34 -2.33
N GLN A 438 2.26 -2.41 -1.99
CA GLN A 438 3.59 -2.68 -2.55
C GLN A 438 3.55 -2.84 -4.08
N THR A 439 2.53 -3.54 -4.60
CA THR A 439 2.36 -3.74 -6.05
C THR A 439 2.00 -2.43 -6.75
N LYS A 440 1.13 -1.61 -6.14
CA LYS A 440 0.79 -0.26 -6.62
C LYS A 440 2.02 0.65 -6.66
N GLN A 441 2.85 0.66 -5.63
CA GLN A 441 4.09 1.43 -5.63
C GLN A 441 5.08 0.92 -6.69
N ASN A 442 5.21 -0.40 -6.84
CA ASN A 442 6.04 -0.98 -7.90
C ASN A 442 5.54 -0.56 -9.30
N ALA A 443 4.22 -0.56 -9.54
CA ALA A 443 3.64 -0.10 -10.79
C ALA A 443 4.04 1.35 -11.11
N GLN A 444 4.00 2.25 -10.12
CA GLN A 444 4.42 3.65 -10.28
C GLN A 444 5.92 3.77 -10.59
N ASN A 445 6.76 2.98 -9.92
CA ASN A 445 8.20 2.99 -10.13
C ASN A 445 8.55 2.46 -11.54
N VAL A 446 7.91 1.36 -11.97
CA VAL A 446 8.07 0.81 -13.33
C VAL A 446 7.59 1.82 -14.36
N ASN A 447 6.45 2.48 -14.15
CA ASN A 447 5.96 3.51 -15.07
C ASN A 447 6.96 4.67 -15.20
N THR A 448 7.49 5.16 -14.08
CA THR A 448 8.48 6.23 -14.08
C THR A 448 9.75 5.82 -14.84
N ALA A 449 10.27 4.62 -14.58
CA ALA A 449 11.43 4.09 -15.28
C ALA A 449 11.16 3.94 -16.79
N MET A 450 9.97 3.46 -17.17
CA MET A 450 9.55 3.35 -18.58
C MET A 450 9.44 4.71 -19.27
N GLY A 451 8.87 5.71 -18.59
CA GLY A 451 8.79 7.08 -19.09
C GLY A 451 10.19 7.66 -19.37
N ASN A 452 11.10 7.48 -18.41
CA ASN A 452 12.50 7.90 -18.56
C ASN A 452 13.20 7.15 -19.71
N LEU A 453 12.98 5.83 -19.84
CA LEU A 453 13.55 5.03 -20.93
C LEU A 453 13.05 5.50 -22.29
N LYS A 454 11.72 5.69 -22.46
CA LYS A 454 11.11 6.22 -23.69
C LYS A 454 11.66 7.60 -24.04
N GLN A 455 11.77 8.49 -23.07
CA GLN A 455 12.33 9.83 -23.27
C GLN A 455 13.80 9.78 -23.65
N GLY A 456 14.60 8.96 -22.96
CA GLY A 456 16.04 8.83 -23.19
C GLY A 456 16.41 8.28 -24.56
N ILE A 457 15.53 7.48 -25.18
CA ILE A 457 15.71 6.98 -26.54
C ILE A 457 14.94 7.77 -27.62
N ALA A 458 14.20 8.81 -27.24
CA ALA A 458 13.34 9.53 -28.18
C ALA A 458 14.13 10.19 -29.33
N ASN A 459 15.38 10.59 -29.07
CA ASN A 459 16.27 11.19 -30.06
C ASN A 459 17.21 10.18 -30.75
N LYS A 460 16.94 8.87 -30.67
CA LYS A 460 17.81 7.82 -31.23
C LYS A 460 18.11 8.03 -32.71
N ASP A 461 17.12 8.45 -33.49
CA ASP A 461 17.24 8.62 -34.93
C ASP A 461 18.06 9.88 -35.25
N THR A 462 17.91 10.94 -34.46
CA THR A 462 18.74 12.14 -34.53
C THR A 462 20.21 11.84 -34.20
N VAL A 463 20.47 11.02 -33.18
CA VAL A 463 21.84 10.62 -32.83
C VAL A 463 22.45 9.75 -33.94
N LYS A 464 21.70 8.77 -34.47
CA LYS A 464 22.17 7.90 -35.57
C LYS A 464 22.43 8.64 -36.88
N ALA A 465 21.76 9.77 -37.12
CA ALA A 465 21.97 10.61 -38.30
C ALA A 465 23.06 11.68 -38.10
N SER A 466 23.66 11.78 -36.90
CA SER A 466 24.71 12.76 -36.61
C SER A 466 26.08 12.27 -37.08
N GLU A 467 26.95 13.20 -37.48
CA GLU A 467 28.35 12.87 -37.81
C GLU A 467 29.10 12.28 -36.62
N ASN A 468 28.75 12.66 -35.39
CA ASN A 468 29.35 12.04 -34.21
C ASN A 468 29.11 10.52 -34.16
N TYR A 469 28.02 10.02 -34.73
CA TYR A 469 27.77 8.59 -34.90
C TYR A 469 28.43 8.04 -36.17
N HIS A 470 28.25 8.68 -37.33
CA HIS A 470 28.78 8.18 -38.60
C HIS A 470 30.31 8.08 -38.62
N ASP A 471 31.01 9.08 -38.08
CA ASP A 471 32.48 9.11 -38.00
C ASP A 471 33.04 8.33 -36.80
N ALA A 472 32.20 7.95 -35.81
CA ALA A 472 32.64 7.18 -34.65
C ALA A 472 33.22 5.81 -35.04
N ASP A 473 33.95 5.19 -34.12
CA ASP A 473 34.42 3.82 -34.33
C ASP A 473 33.27 2.82 -34.40
N VAL A 474 33.44 1.78 -35.21
CA VAL A 474 32.40 0.78 -35.49
C VAL A 474 31.92 0.06 -34.22
N ASP A 475 32.81 -0.20 -33.26
CA ASP A 475 32.47 -0.78 -31.97
C ASP A 475 31.55 0.13 -31.14
N LYS A 476 31.78 1.44 -31.17
CA LYS A 476 30.96 2.45 -30.47
C LYS A 476 29.62 2.67 -31.16
N GLN A 477 29.58 2.69 -32.49
CA GLN A 477 28.33 2.69 -33.26
C GLN A 477 27.47 1.47 -32.93
N THR A 478 28.12 0.29 -32.88
CA THR A 478 27.48 -0.98 -32.54
C THR A 478 26.97 -0.97 -31.10
N ALA A 479 27.77 -0.50 -30.14
CA ALA A 479 27.36 -0.39 -28.73
C ALA A 479 26.11 0.49 -28.56
N TYR A 480 26.10 1.67 -29.19
CA TYR A 480 24.92 2.56 -29.14
C TYR A 480 23.69 1.92 -29.78
N THR A 481 23.87 1.31 -30.96
CA THR A 481 22.78 0.63 -31.68
C THR A 481 22.20 -0.53 -30.89
N ASN A 482 23.05 -1.35 -30.28
CA ASN A 482 22.63 -2.48 -29.45
C ASN A 482 21.92 -2.03 -28.18
N ALA A 483 22.43 -0.99 -27.51
CA ALA A 483 21.79 -0.43 -26.31
C ALA A 483 20.39 0.13 -26.63
N VAL A 484 20.25 0.85 -27.76
CA VAL A 484 18.94 1.32 -28.24
C VAL A 484 18.01 0.15 -28.55
N SER A 485 18.48 -0.88 -29.25
CA SER A 485 17.67 -2.08 -29.54
C SER A 485 17.22 -2.81 -28.28
N GLN A 486 18.06 -2.88 -27.23
CA GLN A 486 17.66 -3.47 -25.95
C GLN A 486 16.59 -2.62 -25.23
N ALA A 487 16.75 -1.30 -25.23
CA ALA A 487 15.76 -0.37 -24.69
C ALA A 487 14.41 -0.47 -25.44
N GLU A 488 14.44 -0.51 -26.76
CA GLU A 488 13.25 -0.77 -27.59
C GLU A 488 12.65 -2.15 -27.33
N GLY A 489 13.51 -3.15 -27.11
CA GLY A 489 13.12 -4.48 -26.71
C GLY A 489 12.26 -4.47 -25.45
N ILE A 490 12.67 -3.73 -24.41
CA ILE A 490 11.90 -3.54 -23.16
C ILE A 490 10.60 -2.77 -23.41
N ILE A 491 10.66 -1.68 -24.20
CA ILE A 491 9.47 -0.85 -24.49
C ILE A 491 8.39 -1.65 -25.23
N ASN A 492 8.80 -2.52 -26.15
CA ASN A 492 7.92 -3.25 -27.06
C ASN A 492 7.72 -4.72 -26.65
N GLN A 493 8.06 -5.12 -25.41
CA GLN A 493 7.82 -6.49 -24.95
C GLN A 493 6.35 -6.86 -25.13
N THR A 494 6.11 -8.05 -25.68
CA THR A 494 4.77 -8.61 -25.89
C THR A 494 4.49 -9.79 -24.95
N THR A 495 5.52 -10.39 -24.36
CA THR A 495 5.43 -11.45 -23.34
C THR A 495 6.56 -11.27 -22.32
N ASN A 496 6.39 -11.85 -21.12
CA ASN A 496 7.38 -11.80 -20.01
C ASN A 496 7.90 -10.38 -19.71
N PRO A 497 7.03 -9.47 -19.23
CA PRO A 497 7.39 -8.09 -18.99
C PRO A 497 8.50 -7.95 -17.94
N THR A 498 9.42 -7.01 -18.18
CA THR A 498 10.35 -6.52 -17.16
C THR A 498 9.59 -5.65 -16.17
N LEU A 499 9.43 -6.14 -14.93
CA LEU A 499 8.71 -5.46 -13.83
C LEU A 499 9.64 -4.86 -12.77
N ASN A 500 10.95 -5.01 -12.93
CA ASN A 500 11.94 -4.43 -12.05
C ASN A 500 12.36 -3.05 -12.59
N PRO A 501 12.09 -1.94 -11.88
CA PRO A 501 12.49 -0.59 -12.29
C PRO A 501 14.00 -0.44 -12.52
N ASP A 502 14.83 -1.17 -11.77
CA ASP A 502 16.29 -1.08 -11.87
C ASP A 502 16.81 -1.66 -13.18
N ASP A 503 16.19 -2.73 -13.68
CA ASP A 503 16.54 -3.31 -14.98
C ASP A 503 16.23 -2.36 -16.14
N ILE A 504 15.10 -1.65 -16.05
CA ILE A 504 14.68 -0.63 -17.02
C ILE A 504 15.63 0.58 -16.97
N THR A 505 15.97 1.03 -15.76
CA THR A 505 16.91 2.13 -15.54
C THR A 505 18.31 1.78 -16.07
N ARG A 506 18.77 0.54 -15.86
CA ARG A 506 20.06 0.07 -16.38
C ARG A 506 20.11 0.09 -17.91
N ALA A 507 19.02 -0.26 -18.59
CA ALA A 507 18.94 -0.16 -20.05
C ALA A 507 19.08 1.30 -20.52
N LEU A 508 18.46 2.25 -19.82
CA LEU A 508 18.62 3.69 -20.11
C LEU A 508 20.07 4.15 -19.88
N THR A 509 20.71 3.73 -18.79
CA THR A 509 22.11 4.05 -18.51
C THR A 509 23.01 3.55 -19.63
N GLN A 510 22.82 2.32 -20.11
CA GLN A 510 23.60 1.77 -21.22
C GLN A 510 23.44 2.58 -22.52
N VAL A 511 22.23 3.06 -22.83
CA VAL A 511 22.03 3.96 -23.99
C VAL A 511 22.80 5.25 -23.80
N THR A 512 22.74 5.84 -22.60
CA THR A 512 23.39 7.11 -22.28
C THR A 512 24.91 7.00 -22.35
N ASP A 513 25.48 5.96 -21.75
CA ASP A 513 26.92 5.71 -21.76
C ASP A 513 27.42 5.43 -23.19
N ALA A 514 26.70 4.61 -23.95
CA ALA A 514 27.07 4.31 -25.33
C ALA A 514 26.96 5.56 -26.24
N LYS A 515 25.95 6.41 -26.02
CA LYS A 515 25.83 7.71 -26.70
C LYS A 515 27.01 8.63 -26.40
N ASN A 516 27.36 8.77 -25.12
CA ASN A 516 28.48 9.60 -24.69
C ASN A 516 29.85 9.06 -25.14
N SER A 517 29.92 7.75 -25.41
CA SER A 517 31.11 7.10 -25.93
C SER A 517 31.32 7.31 -27.43
N LEU A 518 30.33 7.82 -28.17
CA LEU A 518 30.49 8.15 -29.59
C LEU A 518 31.57 9.21 -29.76
N ASN A 519 32.52 8.95 -30.66
CA ASN A 519 33.76 9.71 -30.80
C ASN A 519 33.99 10.27 -32.21
N GLY A 520 32.95 10.38 -33.05
CA GLY A 520 33.07 10.94 -34.39
C GLY A 520 33.55 12.39 -34.40
N GLU A 521 33.05 13.23 -33.48
CA GLU A 521 33.51 14.63 -33.34
C GLU A 521 35.00 14.71 -32.99
N ALA A 522 35.47 13.85 -32.08
CA ALA A 522 36.88 13.79 -31.71
C ALA A 522 37.74 13.36 -32.92
N LYS A 523 37.27 12.39 -33.70
CA LYS A 523 37.96 11.93 -34.92
C LYS A 523 37.99 13.01 -36.00
N LEU A 524 36.90 13.74 -36.20
CA LEU A 524 36.87 14.89 -37.09
C LEU A 524 37.89 15.95 -36.67
N ALA A 525 37.96 16.27 -35.37
CA ALA A 525 38.95 17.22 -34.85
C ALA A 525 40.40 16.74 -35.09
N THR A 526 40.68 15.46 -34.85
CA THR A 526 41.99 14.86 -35.16
C THR A 526 42.32 14.94 -36.64
N GLU A 527 41.38 14.59 -37.53
CA GLU A 527 41.65 14.62 -38.97
C GLU A 527 41.82 16.06 -39.50
N LYS A 528 41.05 17.02 -38.97
CA LYS A 528 41.29 18.45 -39.25
C LYS A 528 42.71 18.87 -38.87
N GLN A 529 43.19 18.43 -37.71
CA GLN A 529 44.56 18.75 -37.29
C GLN A 529 45.59 18.11 -38.23
N ASN A 530 45.45 16.82 -38.52
CA ASN A 530 46.31 16.09 -39.47
C ASN A 530 46.37 16.78 -40.84
N ALA A 531 45.22 17.22 -41.36
CA ALA A 531 45.15 17.92 -42.63
C ALA A 531 45.80 19.31 -42.57
N LYS A 532 45.62 20.06 -41.49
CA LYS A 532 46.30 21.35 -41.28
C LYS A 532 47.83 21.20 -41.19
N ASP A 533 48.30 20.13 -40.56
CA ASP A 533 49.72 19.80 -40.47
C ASP A 533 50.26 19.42 -41.85
N ALA A 534 49.53 18.62 -42.62
CA ALA A 534 49.89 18.28 -44.01
C ALA A 534 49.99 19.53 -44.91
N VAL A 535 49.01 20.45 -44.85
CA VAL A 535 49.05 21.74 -45.57
C VAL A 535 50.24 22.61 -45.12
N SER A 536 50.58 22.59 -43.83
CA SER A 536 51.73 23.33 -43.33
C SER A 536 53.04 22.81 -43.92
N GLY A 537 53.15 21.49 -44.09
CA GLY A 537 54.31 20.80 -44.66
C GLY A 537 54.50 20.96 -46.17
N MET A 538 53.49 21.44 -46.91
CA MET A 538 53.59 21.70 -48.35
C MET A 538 54.60 22.82 -48.66
N THR A 539 55.59 22.54 -49.49
CA THR A 539 56.78 23.40 -49.66
C THR A 539 56.64 24.44 -50.75
N HIS A 540 55.70 24.32 -51.67
CA HIS A 540 55.57 25.19 -52.85
C HIS A 540 54.46 26.23 -52.69
N LEU A 541 53.40 25.92 -51.93
CA LEU A 541 52.37 26.89 -51.55
C LEU A 541 52.92 28.15 -50.87
N ASN A 542 52.29 29.30 -51.12
CA ASN A 542 52.50 30.54 -50.38
C ASN A 542 51.61 30.61 -49.11
N ASP A 543 51.87 31.58 -48.24
CA ASP A 543 51.20 31.69 -46.94
C ASP A 543 49.70 31.97 -47.08
N ALA A 544 49.29 32.75 -48.09
CA ALA A 544 47.88 33.04 -48.36
C ALA A 544 47.10 31.79 -48.79
N GLN A 545 47.68 30.94 -49.64
CA GLN A 545 47.12 29.64 -50.04
C GLN A 545 47.04 28.69 -48.85
N LYS A 546 48.11 28.58 -48.06
CA LYS A 546 48.12 27.76 -46.84
C LYS A 546 47.03 28.20 -45.86
N GLN A 547 46.86 29.52 -45.66
CA GLN A 547 45.85 30.06 -44.76
C GLN A 547 44.43 29.75 -45.25
N ALA A 548 44.16 29.94 -46.54
CA ALA A 548 42.85 29.65 -47.14
C ALA A 548 42.48 28.16 -47.01
N LEU A 549 43.42 27.26 -47.32
CA LEU A 549 43.23 25.82 -47.20
C LEU A 549 43.01 25.38 -45.74
N LYS A 550 43.77 25.95 -44.78
CA LYS A 550 43.54 25.71 -43.35
C LYS A 550 42.15 26.19 -42.91
N GLY A 551 41.71 27.35 -43.40
CA GLY A 551 40.37 27.87 -43.15
C GLY A 551 39.27 26.97 -43.70
N GLN A 552 39.46 26.40 -44.90
CA GLN A 552 38.54 25.40 -45.46
C GLN A 552 38.50 24.12 -44.61
N ILE A 553 39.64 23.63 -44.15
CA ILE A 553 39.72 22.46 -43.24
C ILE A 553 38.96 22.72 -41.93
N ASP A 554 39.13 23.90 -41.33
CA ASP A 554 38.44 24.25 -40.08
C ASP A 554 36.91 24.29 -40.25
N GLN A 555 36.43 24.70 -41.43
CA GLN A 555 35.01 24.77 -41.78
C GLN A 555 34.39 23.43 -42.22
N SER A 556 35.20 22.40 -42.52
CA SER A 556 34.69 21.10 -42.98
C SER A 556 33.78 20.45 -41.92
N PRO A 557 32.53 20.08 -42.25
CA PRO A 557 31.59 19.53 -41.28
C PRO A 557 31.84 18.03 -40.98
N GLU A 558 32.61 17.33 -41.81
CA GLU A 558 32.78 15.87 -41.78
C GLU A 558 34.18 15.47 -42.30
N ILE A 559 34.62 14.25 -41.97
CA ILE A 559 35.95 13.73 -42.34
C ILE A 559 36.12 13.65 -43.87
N ALA A 560 35.06 13.29 -44.61
CA ALA A 560 35.10 13.21 -46.07
C ALA A 560 35.46 14.57 -46.71
N THR A 561 34.86 15.66 -46.23
CA THR A 561 35.15 17.02 -46.71
C THR A 561 36.57 17.45 -46.34
N VAL A 562 37.08 17.10 -45.14
CA VAL A 562 38.49 17.34 -44.77
C VAL A 562 39.45 16.67 -45.76
N ASN A 563 39.18 15.40 -46.11
CA ASN A 563 39.99 14.65 -47.07
C ASN A 563 39.96 15.26 -48.48
N GLN A 564 38.81 15.80 -48.90
CA GLN A 564 38.69 16.49 -50.18
C GLN A 564 39.55 17.77 -50.21
N VAL A 565 39.53 18.59 -49.16
CA VAL A 565 40.37 19.80 -49.07
C VAL A 565 41.86 19.44 -49.05
N LYS A 566 42.24 18.35 -48.38
CA LYS A 566 43.60 17.82 -48.39
C LYS A 566 44.07 17.43 -49.79
N GLN A 567 43.21 16.81 -50.60
CA GLN A 567 43.53 16.52 -52.02
C GLN A 567 43.69 17.82 -52.84
N THR A 568 42.78 18.78 -52.67
CA THR A 568 42.89 20.10 -53.33
C THR A 568 44.21 20.79 -52.98
N ALA A 569 44.63 20.73 -51.71
CA ALA A 569 45.89 21.29 -51.26
C ALA A 569 47.09 20.63 -51.95
N THR A 570 47.09 19.29 -52.09
CA THR A 570 48.16 18.55 -52.79
C THR A 570 48.24 18.94 -54.26
N SER A 571 47.11 19.03 -54.97
CA SER A 571 47.09 19.43 -56.39
C SER A 571 47.56 20.88 -56.58
N LEU A 572 47.18 21.79 -55.68
CA LEU A 572 47.64 23.18 -55.72
C LEU A 572 49.15 23.30 -55.47
N ASP A 573 49.70 22.56 -54.49
CA ASP A 573 51.14 22.55 -54.20
C ASP A 573 51.94 22.05 -55.41
N GLN A 574 51.43 21.03 -56.10
CA GLN A 574 52.03 20.53 -57.34
C GLN A 574 52.00 21.58 -58.48
N ALA A 575 50.89 22.31 -58.64
CA ALA A 575 50.82 23.39 -59.64
C ALA A 575 51.79 24.53 -59.32
N MET A 576 51.97 24.87 -58.03
CA MET A 576 52.94 25.87 -57.58
C MET A 576 54.39 25.42 -57.83
N ASP A 577 54.70 24.13 -57.66
CA ASP A 577 56.00 23.56 -58.03
C ASP A 577 56.25 23.71 -59.54
N GLN A 578 55.26 23.38 -60.39
CA GLN A 578 55.37 23.55 -61.84
C GLN A 578 55.61 25.02 -62.25
N LEU A 579 54.92 25.96 -61.60
CA LEU A 579 55.15 27.39 -61.81
C LEU A 579 56.59 27.78 -61.44
N SER A 580 57.08 27.29 -60.29
CA SER A 580 58.46 27.51 -59.85
C SER A 580 59.48 26.97 -60.86
N GLN A 581 59.22 25.80 -61.44
CA GLN A 581 60.09 25.19 -62.46
C GLN A 581 60.09 25.98 -63.76
N ALA A 582 58.94 26.53 -64.18
CA ALA A 582 58.81 27.28 -65.45
C ALA A 582 59.64 28.56 -65.52
N ILE A 583 60.00 29.15 -64.36
CA ILE A 583 60.84 30.35 -64.28
C ILE A 583 62.27 30.07 -63.81
N ASN A 584 62.64 28.82 -63.57
CA ASN A 584 63.92 28.48 -62.96
C ASN A 584 65.12 28.81 -63.87
N ASP A 585 64.91 28.87 -65.19
CA ASP A 585 65.92 29.28 -66.18
C ASP A 585 65.82 30.75 -66.59
N LYS A 586 65.13 31.58 -65.80
CA LYS A 586 64.97 33.03 -66.00
C LYS A 586 66.30 33.72 -66.33
N ASP A 587 67.30 33.56 -65.47
CA ASP A 587 68.57 34.28 -65.61
C ASP A 587 69.34 33.84 -66.86
N GLN A 588 69.24 32.55 -67.22
CA GLN A 588 69.82 32.02 -68.46
C GLN A 588 69.13 32.64 -69.69
N ILE A 589 67.80 32.71 -69.68
CA ILE A 589 67.04 33.29 -70.80
C ILE A 589 67.31 34.79 -70.94
N LEU A 590 67.40 35.54 -69.84
CA LEU A 590 67.67 36.99 -69.90
C LEU A 590 69.07 37.31 -70.47
N ALA A 591 70.02 36.38 -70.35
CA ALA A 591 71.37 36.49 -70.93
C ALA A 591 71.47 35.93 -72.35
N ASP A 592 70.47 35.18 -72.82
CA ASP A 592 70.50 34.49 -74.11
C ASP A 592 70.32 35.47 -75.29
N GLY A 593 71.00 35.19 -76.40
CA GLY A 593 70.92 36.01 -77.62
C GLY A 593 69.51 36.09 -78.21
N ASN A 594 68.68 35.05 -78.01
CA ASN A 594 67.30 35.03 -78.46
C ASN A 594 66.42 36.00 -77.65
N TYR A 595 66.77 36.30 -76.40
CA TYR A 595 66.12 37.36 -75.63
C TYR A 595 66.71 38.73 -75.99
N LEU A 596 68.03 38.89 -75.97
CA LEU A 596 68.70 40.20 -76.16
C LEU A 596 68.41 40.84 -77.51
N ASN A 597 68.23 40.05 -78.56
CA ASN A 597 67.90 40.52 -79.90
C ASN A 597 66.38 40.53 -80.20
N ALA A 598 65.53 40.04 -79.28
CA ALA A 598 64.08 39.99 -79.49
C ALA A 598 63.46 41.38 -79.53
N ASP A 599 62.25 41.46 -80.08
CA ASP A 599 61.51 42.72 -80.10
C ASP A 599 61.21 43.22 -78.67
N PRO A 600 61.22 44.54 -78.44
CA PRO A 600 61.03 45.11 -77.10
C PRO A 600 59.72 44.70 -76.41
N ASP A 601 58.63 44.51 -77.18
CA ASP A 601 57.34 44.03 -76.67
C ASP A 601 57.43 42.58 -76.17
N LYS A 602 58.15 41.70 -76.87
CA LYS A 602 58.35 40.29 -76.51
C LYS A 602 59.28 40.13 -75.31
N GLN A 603 60.34 40.93 -75.26
CA GLN A 603 61.20 41.03 -74.07
C GLN A 603 60.40 41.45 -72.83
N ASN A 604 59.55 42.48 -72.97
CA ASN A 604 58.70 42.96 -71.90
C ASN A 604 57.62 41.95 -71.51
N ALA A 605 57.00 41.25 -72.47
CA ALA A 605 56.01 40.22 -72.19
C ALA A 605 56.61 39.08 -71.36
N TYR A 606 57.82 38.61 -71.71
CA TYR A 606 58.52 37.59 -70.91
C TYR A 606 58.85 38.10 -69.50
N LYS A 607 59.40 39.32 -69.38
CA LYS A 607 59.67 39.93 -68.06
C LYS A 607 58.42 40.08 -67.20
N GLN A 608 57.30 40.49 -67.79
CA GLN A 608 56.03 40.65 -67.07
C GLN A 608 55.46 39.31 -66.62
N ALA A 609 55.48 38.28 -67.48
CA ALA A 609 55.01 36.94 -67.12
C ALA A 609 55.86 36.34 -65.98
N VAL A 610 57.19 36.49 -66.05
CA VAL A 610 58.10 36.07 -64.96
C VAL A 610 57.84 36.87 -63.68
N ALA A 611 57.68 38.19 -63.76
CA ALA A 611 57.40 39.01 -62.58
C ALA A 611 56.05 38.62 -61.91
N LYS A 612 55.03 38.27 -62.69
CA LYS A 612 53.74 37.77 -62.20
C LYS A 612 53.90 36.40 -61.52
N ALA A 613 54.69 35.50 -62.10
CA ALA A 613 55.04 34.22 -61.48
C ALA A 613 55.82 34.39 -60.18
N GLU A 614 56.83 35.26 -60.15
CA GLU A 614 57.63 35.59 -58.96
C GLU A 614 56.78 36.20 -57.84
N ALA A 615 55.85 37.10 -58.19
CA ALA A 615 54.92 37.70 -57.24
C ALA A 615 54.04 36.64 -56.57
N LEU A 616 53.55 35.66 -57.33
CA LEU A 616 52.72 34.56 -56.80
C LEU A 616 53.52 33.53 -55.98
N LEU A 617 54.73 33.18 -56.43
CA LEU A 617 55.63 32.25 -55.76
C LEU A 617 56.21 32.82 -54.44
N ASN A 618 56.18 34.13 -54.26
CA ASN A 618 56.62 34.76 -53.02
C ASN A 618 55.86 34.19 -51.82
N LYS A 619 56.60 33.65 -50.85
CA LYS A 619 56.01 32.96 -49.70
C LYS A 619 55.10 33.85 -48.85
N GLN A 620 55.50 35.08 -48.58
CA GLN A 620 54.74 35.98 -47.70
C GLN A 620 53.72 36.84 -48.46
N SER A 621 54.04 37.27 -49.68
CA SER A 621 53.21 38.25 -50.41
C SER A 621 52.43 37.67 -51.59
N GLY A 622 52.59 36.38 -51.89
CA GLY A 622 51.84 35.71 -52.94
C GLY A 622 50.34 35.74 -52.69
N THR A 623 49.55 35.91 -53.75
CA THR A 623 48.08 35.89 -53.66
C THR A 623 47.57 34.46 -53.49
N ASN A 624 46.36 34.32 -52.93
CA ASN A 624 45.66 33.03 -52.81
C ASN A 624 45.02 32.64 -54.16
N GLU A 625 45.84 32.28 -55.14
CA GLU A 625 45.36 31.73 -56.41
C GLU A 625 45.01 30.25 -56.25
N VAL A 626 43.89 29.82 -56.85
CA VAL A 626 43.54 28.40 -56.94
C VAL A 626 44.23 27.75 -58.13
N GLN A 627 44.17 26.41 -58.21
CA GLN A 627 45.02 25.62 -59.11
C GLN A 627 44.98 26.10 -60.56
N ALA A 628 43.79 26.36 -61.11
CA ALA A 628 43.63 26.79 -62.50
C ALA A 628 44.33 28.13 -62.81
N GLN A 629 44.35 29.07 -61.87
CA GLN A 629 45.02 30.37 -62.02
C GLN A 629 46.54 30.21 -61.97
N VAL A 630 47.06 29.33 -61.09
CA VAL A 630 48.49 28.99 -61.06
C VAL A 630 48.92 28.40 -62.40
N GLU A 631 48.16 27.42 -62.91
CA GLU A 631 48.41 26.80 -64.23
C GLU A 631 48.34 27.82 -65.37
N SER A 632 47.41 28.79 -65.31
CA SER A 632 47.33 29.88 -66.29
C SER A 632 48.60 30.74 -66.30
N ILE A 633 49.14 31.08 -65.14
CA ILE A 633 50.36 31.90 -65.03
C ILE A 633 51.57 31.11 -65.54
N THR A 634 51.65 29.82 -65.23
CA THR A 634 52.67 28.91 -65.79
C THR A 634 52.63 28.91 -67.33
N ASN A 635 51.43 28.84 -67.90
CA ASN A 635 51.25 28.88 -69.36
C ASN A 635 51.62 30.24 -69.97
N GLU A 636 51.31 31.36 -69.30
CA GLU A 636 51.73 32.70 -69.72
C GLU A 636 53.26 32.82 -69.81
N VAL A 637 54.00 32.31 -68.81
CA VAL A 637 55.48 32.28 -68.82
C VAL A 637 56.01 31.48 -70.01
N ASN A 638 55.50 30.26 -70.20
CA ASN A 638 55.93 29.38 -71.28
C ASN A 638 55.64 29.97 -72.67
N ALA A 639 54.47 30.58 -72.86
CA ALA A 639 54.11 31.23 -74.11
C ALA A 639 55.01 32.45 -74.40
N ALA A 640 55.26 33.29 -73.39
CA ALA A 640 56.13 34.46 -73.56
C ALA A 640 57.59 34.08 -73.85
N LYS A 641 58.07 32.97 -73.25
CA LYS A 641 59.39 32.39 -73.53
C LYS A 641 59.50 31.89 -74.96
N GLN A 642 58.50 31.18 -75.45
CA GLN A 642 58.45 30.69 -76.85
C GLN A 642 58.34 31.82 -77.87
N ALA A 643 57.72 32.95 -77.49
CA ALA A 643 57.55 34.08 -78.39
C ALA A 643 58.85 34.87 -78.66
N LEU A 644 59.92 34.67 -77.89
CA LEU A 644 61.21 35.35 -78.08
C LEU A 644 61.79 35.04 -79.47
N ASN A 645 62.02 36.08 -80.26
CA ASN A 645 62.38 36.01 -81.68
C ASN A 645 63.74 36.66 -82.00
N GLY A 646 64.61 36.80 -81.00
CA GLY A 646 65.90 37.47 -81.19
C GLY A 646 66.83 36.77 -82.16
N ASN A 647 66.76 35.44 -82.25
CA ASN A 647 67.52 34.67 -83.24
C ASN A 647 67.08 35.00 -84.66
N ASP A 648 65.78 35.15 -84.90
CA ASP A 648 65.23 35.53 -86.20
C ASP A 648 65.60 36.98 -86.56
N ASN A 649 65.50 37.90 -85.58
CA ASN A 649 65.92 39.29 -85.74
C ASN A 649 67.40 39.40 -86.10
N LEU A 650 68.28 38.63 -85.43
CA LEU A 650 69.71 38.58 -85.73
C LEU A 650 69.98 38.03 -87.13
N ALA A 651 69.30 36.95 -87.53
CA ALA A 651 69.43 36.37 -88.86
C ALA A 651 69.00 37.36 -89.96
N ASN A 652 67.87 38.04 -89.76
CA ASN A 652 67.36 39.06 -90.68
C ASN A 652 68.32 40.26 -90.80
N ALA A 653 68.84 40.77 -89.68
CA ALA A 653 69.81 41.87 -89.67
C ALA A 653 71.08 41.49 -90.44
N LYS A 654 71.62 40.28 -90.21
CA LYS A 654 72.79 39.76 -90.95
C LYS A 654 72.53 39.69 -92.44
N GLN A 655 71.36 39.19 -92.84
CA GLN A 655 70.97 39.10 -94.25
C GLN A 655 70.90 40.47 -94.91
N GLN A 656 70.24 41.44 -94.26
CA GLN A 656 70.13 42.81 -94.77
C GLN A 656 71.50 43.50 -94.87
N ALA A 657 72.36 43.36 -93.85
CA ALA A 657 73.71 43.93 -93.88
C ALA A 657 74.58 43.31 -94.98
N LYS A 658 74.47 42.00 -95.24
CA LYS A 658 75.15 41.36 -96.38
C LYS A 658 74.66 41.89 -97.73
N GLN A 659 73.34 42.11 -97.88
CA GLN A 659 72.77 42.71 -99.09
C GLN A 659 73.27 44.15 -99.30
N GLN A 660 73.33 44.95 -98.24
CA GLN A 660 73.85 46.32 -98.31
C GLN A 660 75.34 46.35 -98.64
N LEU A 661 76.14 45.48 -98.03
CA LEU A 661 77.57 45.32 -98.32
C LEU A 661 77.81 44.94 -99.79
N ALA A 662 76.96 44.11 -100.39
CA ALA A 662 77.07 43.75 -101.80
C ALA A 662 76.91 44.97 -102.72
N ASN A 663 76.04 45.92 -102.35
CA ASN A 663 75.74 47.14 -103.11
C ASN A 663 76.80 48.24 -103.01
N LEU A 664 77.80 48.10 -102.12
CA LEU A 664 78.93 49.04 -102.01
C LEU A 664 79.88 48.82 -103.20
N THR A 665 80.03 49.80 -104.09
CA THR A 665 80.72 49.63 -105.39
C THR A 665 82.20 50.00 -105.38
N HIS A 666 82.64 50.72 -104.35
CA HIS A 666 83.97 51.31 -104.26
C HIS A 666 84.97 50.48 -103.45
N LEU A 667 84.47 49.61 -102.57
CA LEU A 667 85.29 48.63 -101.87
C LEU A 667 85.96 47.64 -102.86
N ASN A 668 87.12 47.13 -102.48
CA ASN A 668 87.74 45.96 -103.13
C ASN A 668 87.18 44.64 -102.56
N ASP A 669 87.41 43.53 -103.25
CA ASP A 669 86.84 42.22 -102.87
C ASP A 669 87.30 41.75 -101.48
N ALA A 670 88.54 42.04 -101.11
CA ALA A 670 89.09 41.66 -99.81
C ALA A 670 88.43 42.46 -98.66
N GLN A 671 88.16 43.76 -98.86
CA GLN A 671 87.42 44.60 -97.91
C GLN A 671 85.99 44.09 -97.72
N LYS A 672 85.30 43.74 -98.83
CA LYS A 672 83.97 43.12 -98.78
C LYS A 672 83.99 41.81 -98.01
N GLN A 673 84.94 40.92 -98.29
CA GLN A 673 85.02 39.63 -97.58
C GLN A 673 85.29 39.79 -96.07
N SER A 674 86.11 40.77 -95.68
CA SER A 674 86.35 41.08 -94.26
C SER A 674 85.08 41.54 -93.54
N PHE A 675 84.32 42.48 -94.14
CA PHE A 675 83.04 42.91 -93.57
C PHE A 675 82.00 41.79 -93.57
N GLU A 676 81.97 40.92 -94.58
CA GLU A 676 81.04 39.79 -94.60
C GLU A 676 81.33 38.79 -93.46
N SER A 677 82.61 38.52 -93.17
CA SER A 677 83.02 37.69 -92.03
C SER A 677 82.59 38.31 -90.70
N GLN A 678 82.84 39.62 -90.53
CA GLN A 678 82.43 40.35 -89.33
C GLN A 678 80.91 40.33 -89.13
N ILE A 679 80.12 40.57 -90.20
CA ILE A 679 78.64 40.48 -90.14
C ILE A 679 78.19 39.06 -89.76
N THR A 680 78.84 38.02 -90.32
CA THR A 680 78.48 36.63 -90.03
C THR A 680 78.73 36.26 -88.55
N GLN A 681 79.81 36.76 -87.97
CA GLN A 681 80.21 36.46 -86.59
C GLN A 681 79.52 37.34 -85.53
N ALA A 682 78.87 38.43 -85.93
CA ALA A 682 78.21 39.35 -85.02
C ALA A 682 77.17 38.64 -84.12
N PRO A 683 77.29 38.70 -82.79
CA PRO A 683 76.35 38.06 -81.88
C PRO A 683 75.07 38.88 -81.67
N LEU A 684 75.09 40.19 -81.93
CA LEU A 684 73.96 41.08 -81.72
C LEU A 684 73.56 41.85 -82.99
N VAL A 685 72.28 42.20 -83.09
CA VAL A 685 71.74 43.05 -84.17
C VAL A 685 72.46 44.43 -84.19
N THR A 686 72.82 44.96 -83.03
CA THR A 686 73.58 46.21 -82.89
C THR A 686 75.00 46.11 -83.46
N ASP A 687 75.64 44.96 -83.29
CA ASP A 687 76.98 44.72 -83.84
C ASP A 687 76.92 44.67 -85.37
N VAL A 688 75.93 43.96 -85.92
CA VAL A 688 75.67 43.90 -87.37
C VAL A 688 75.47 45.30 -87.95
N THR A 689 74.65 46.12 -87.28
CA THR A 689 74.39 47.52 -87.70
C THR A 689 75.67 48.34 -87.71
N THR A 690 76.50 48.23 -86.66
CA THR A 690 77.76 48.96 -86.54
C THR A 690 78.77 48.56 -87.62
N ILE A 691 78.88 47.26 -87.92
CA ILE A 691 79.78 46.74 -88.95
C ILE A 691 79.36 47.25 -90.34
N ASN A 692 78.07 47.23 -90.62
CA ASN A 692 77.53 47.71 -91.89
C ASN A 692 77.79 49.22 -92.10
N GLN A 693 77.69 50.02 -91.03
CA GLN A 693 78.00 51.45 -91.09
C GLN A 693 79.49 51.73 -91.32
N LYS A 694 80.38 50.93 -90.71
CA LYS A 694 81.82 50.98 -91.01
C LYS A 694 82.12 50.63 -92.47
N ALA A 695 81.39 49.68 -93.05
CA ALA A 695 81.53 49.33 -94.46
C ALA A 695 81.16 50.50 -95.40
N GLN A 696 80.07 51.20 -95.12
CA GLN A 696 79.66 52.40 -95.86
C GLN A 696 80.71 53.52 -95.78
N THR A 697 81.26 53.79 -94.60
CA THR A 697 82.30 54.81 -94.43
C THR A 697 83.57 54.48 -95.22
N LEU A 698 83.98 53.20 -95.22
CA LEU A 698 85.15 52.77 -95.99
C LEU A 698 84.89 52.82 -97.50
N ASP A 699 83.68 52.48 -97.96
CA ASP A 699 83.30 52.58 -99.38
C ASP A 699 83.44 54.02 -99.88
N HIS A 700 82.94 54.99 -99.12
CA HIS A 700 83.08 56.39 -99.48
C HIS A 700 84.55 56.86 -99.52
N ALA A 701 85.40 56.42 -98.60
CA ALA A 701 86.83 56.72 -98.68
C ALA A 701 87.48 56.12 -99.95
N MET A 702 87.07 54.91 -100.34
CA MET A 702 87.56 54.26 -101.55
C MET A 702 87.05 54.93 -102.83
N GLU A 703 85.85 55.50 -102.82
CA GLU A 703 85.32 56.33 -103.91
C GLU A 703 86.24 57.54 -104.16
N LEU A 704 86.58 58.27 -103.09
CA LEU A 704 87.49 59.42 -103.17
C LEU A 704 88.87 59.01 -103.68
N LEU A 705 89.41 57.89 -103.19
CA LEU A 705 90.69 57.36 -103.64
C LEU A 705 90.67 57.01 -105.14
N ARG A 706 89.63 56.31 -105.60
CA ARG A 706 89.47 55.98 -107.03
C ARG A 706 89.34 57.23 -107.89
N ASN A 707 88.62 58.24 -107.42
CA ASN A 707 88.48 59.51 -108.14
C ASN A 707 89.81 60.27 -108.24
N SER A 708 90.66 60.25 -107.19
CA SER A 708 91.96 60.95 -107.23
C SER A 708 92.93 60.44 -108.28
N VAL A 709 92.80 59.17 -108.69
CA VAL A 709 93.63 58.56 -109.74
C VAL A 709 92.92 58.43 -111.09
N ALA A 710 91.66 58.85 -111.19
CA ALA A 710 90.83 58.62 -112.38
C ALA A 710 91.35 59.37 -113.62
N ASP A 711 91.92 60.56 -113.44
CA ASP A 711 92.49 61.37 -114.52
C ASP A 711 94.02 61.23 -114.61
N ASN A 712 94.57 60.15 -114.06
CA ASN A 712 96.00 59.86 -114.12
C ASN A 712 96.52 59.84 -115.57
N GLN A 713 95.79 59.20 -116.49
CA GLN A 713 96.17 59.15 -117.91
C GLN A 713 96.24 60.56 -118.53
N THR A 714 95.28 61.42 -118.19
CA THR A 714 95.20 62.80 -118.67
C THR A 714 96.33 63.66 -118.08
N THR A 715 96.63 63.45 -116.80
CA THR A 715 97.72 64.15 -116.09
C THR A 715 99.08 63.77 -116.69
N LEU A 716 99.33 62.47 -116.93
CA LEU A 716 100.57 61.99 -117.55
C LEU A 716 100.80 62.48 -118.99
N ALA A 717 99.72 62.85 -119.70
CA ALA A 717 99.77 63.37 -121.07
C ALA A 717 99.78 64.92 -121.12
N SER A 718 99.70 65.59 -119.97
CA SER A 718 99.72 67.06 -119.91
C SER A 718 101.14 67.58 -120.04
N GLU A 719 101.28 68.75 -120.67
CA GLU A 719 102.58 69.41 -120.75
C GLU A 719 103.09 69.82 -119.36
N ASP A 720 102.19 70.16 -118.44
CA ASP A 720 102.54 70.43 -117.03
C ASP A 720 103.21 69.20 -116.36
N TYR A 721 102.86 67.98 -116.75
CA TYR A 721 103.61 66.79 -116.35
C TYR A 721 104.92 66.61 -117.15
N HIS A 722 104.91 66.78 -118.47
CA HIS A 722 106.09 66.55 -119.32
C HIS A 722 107.24 67.52 -119.08
N ASP A 723 106.94 68.80 -118.87
CA ASP A 723 107.90 69.86 -118.57
C ASP A 723 108.24 69.94 -117.06
N ALA A 724 107.54 69.19 -116.20
CA ALA A 724 107.85 69.14 -114.78
C ALA A 724 109.21 68.49 -114.50
N THR A 725 109.79 68.82 -113.34
CA THR A 725 111.03 68.21 -112.89
C THR A 725 110.86 66.70 -112.66
N ALA A 726 111.92 65.93 -112.94
CA ALA A 726 111.91 64.47 -112.76
C ALA A 726 111.55 64.02 -111.33
N GLN A 727 111.79 64.86 -110.33
CA GLN A 727 111.41 64.58 -108.93
C GLN A 727 109.87 64.65 -108.75
N ARG A 728 109.21 65.69 -109.28
CA ARG A 728 107.76 65.86 -109.18
C ARG A 728 106.98 64.79 -109.94
N GLN A 729 107.45 64.45 -111.15
CA GLN A 729 106.92 63.33 -111.92
C GLN A 729 106.99 62.01 -111.11
N ASN A 730 108.13 61.74 -110.46
CA ASN A 730 108.31 60.55 -109.64
C ASN A 730 107.42 60.54 -108.38
N ASP A 731 107.25 61.68 -107.71
CA ASP A 731 106.41 61.77 -106.51
C ASP A 731 104.93 61.56 -106.84
N TYR A 732 104.44 62.12 -107.96
CA TYR A 732 103.11 61.85 -108.48
C TYR A 732 102.92 60.38 -108.86
N ASN A 733 103.85 59.81 -109.64
CA ASN A 733 103.81 58.40 -110.04
C ASN A 733 103.79 57.45 -108.83
N LYS A 734 104.57 57.75 -107.79
CA LYS A 734 104.59 56.96 -106.54
C LYS A 734 103.28 57.07 -105.78
N ALA A 735 102.70 58.27 -105.66
CA ALA A 735 101.43 58.47 -104.98
C ALA A 735 100.29 57.71 -105.70
N VAL A 736 100.23 57.81 -107.03
CA VAL A 736 99.28 57.05 -107.86
C VAL A 736 99.49 55.54 -107.72
N THR A 737 100.74 55.08 -107.70
CA THR A 737 101.05 53.65 -107.48
C THR A 737 100.58 53.19 -106.10
N ALA A 738 100.81 53.97 -105.05
CA ALA A 738 100.35 53.65 -103.70
C ALA A 738 98.81 53.61 -103.60
N ALA A 739 98.12 54.58 -104.21
CA ALA A 739 96.66 54.57 -104.33
C ALA A 739 96.15 53.34 -105.09
N ASN A 740 96.76 53.01 -106.23
CA ASN A 740 96.41 51.82 -107.00
C ASN A 740 96.67 50.50 -106.24
N ASN A 741 97.71 50.44 -105.41
CA ASN A 741 97.94 49.28 -104.55
C ASN A 741 96.79 49.09 -103.56
N ILE A 742 96.27 50.14 -102.93
CA ILE A 742 95.11 50.06 -102.03
C ILE A 742 93.83 49.69 -102.80
N ILE A 743 93.62 50.30 -103.98
CA ILE A 743 92.46 49.99 -104.84
C ILE A 743 92.44 48.51 -105.25
N ASN A 744 93.60 47.93 -105.56
CA ASN A 744 93.73 46.57 -106.09
C ASN A 744 94.22 45.54 -105.05
N GLN A 745 94.20 45.88 -103.76
CA GLN A 745 94.59 44.96 -102.70
C GLN A 745 93.68 43.73 -102.67
N THR A 746 94.26 42.54 -102.82
CA THR A 746 93.53 41.26 -102.85
C THR A 746 93.67 40.46 -101.56
N THR A 747 94.62 40.80 -100.68
CA THR A 747 94.86 40.14 -99.39
C THR A 747 95.24 41.18 -98.33
N SER A 748 94.77 41.00 -97.09
CA SER A 748 95.01 41.93 -95.97
C SER A 748 94.69 43.39 -96.34
N PRO A 749 93.42 43.67 -96.67
CA PRO A 749 93.04 44.98 -97.16
C PRO A 749 93.23 46.06 -96.11
N THR A 750 93.53 47.27 -96.56
CA THR A 750 93.45 48.49 -95.75
C THR A 750 91.97 48.73 -95.40
N MET A 751 91.59 48.46 -94.14
CA MET A 751 90.21 48.56 -93.65
C MET A 751 89.88 49.89 -92.98
N ASN A 752 90.90 50.70 -92.70
CA ASN A 752 90.75 51.99 -92.03
C ASN A 752 90.51 53.09 -93.07
N PRO A 753 89.36 53.80 -93.03
CA PRO A 753 89.08 54.89 -93.96
C PRO A 753 90.13 56.02 -93.94
N ASP A 754 90.77 56.27 -92.80
CA ASP A 754 91.78 57.34 -92.67
C ASP A 754 93.03 57.04 -93.51
N ASP A 755 93.46 55.78 -93.56
CA ASP A 755 94.61 55.35 -94.38
C ASP A 755 94.31 55.49 -95.88
N VAL A 756 93.06 55.20 -96.28
CA VAL A 756 92.56 55.36 -97.67
C VAL A 756 92.50 56.85 -98.07
N ASN A 757 91.98 57.70 -97.17
CA ASN A 757 91.93 59.15 -97.37
C ASN A 757 93.32 59.79 -97.40
N GLY A 758 94.27 59.27 -96.61
CA GLY A 758 95.67 59.69 -96.64
C GLY A 758 96.31 59.48 -98.02
N ALA A 759 96.07 58.33 -98.64
CA ALA A 759 96.56 58.06 -100.00
C ALA A 759 95.92 58.97 -101.05
N THR A 760 94.61 59.24 -100.93
CA THR A 760 93.87 60.18 -101.80
C THR A 760 94.50 61.57 -101.76
N THR A 761 94.77 62.06 -100.56
CA THR A 761 95.37 63.38 -100.32
C THR A 761 96.77 63.46 -100.94
N GLN A 762 97.55 62.38 -100.84
CA GLN A 762 98.90 62.33 -101.41
C GLN A 762 98.89 62.42 -102.94
N VAL A 763 97.95 61.74 -103.62
CA VAL A 763 97.78 61.83 -105.09
C VAL A 763 97.44 63.26 -105.50
N ASN A 764 96.45 63.87 -104.87
CA ASN A 764 96.04 65.23 -105.20
C ASN A 764 97.15 66.26 -104.95
N ASN A 765 97.86 66.15 -103.82
CA ASN A 765 98.95 67.08 -103.49
C ASN A 765 100.14 66.97 -104.44
N THR A 766 100.51 65.74 -104.82
CA THR A 766 101.61 65.52 -105.77
C THR A 766 101.24 65.93 -107.18
N LYS A 767 99.96 65.81 -107.56
CA LYS A 767 99.43 66.31 -108.83
C LYS A 767 99.52 67.83 -108.95
N VAL A 768 99.05 68.56 -107.94
CA VAL A 768 99.11 70.03 -107.91
C VAL A 768 100.55 70.55 -107.86
N ALA A 769 101.50 69.71 -107.45
CA ALA A 769 102.90 70.07 -107.34
C ALA A 769 103.73 69.80 -108.61
N LEU A 770 103.10 69.36 -109.72
CA LEU A 770 103.73 69.41 -111.03
C LEU A 770 104.04 70.87 -111.38
N ASP A 771 105.20 71.11 -111.95
CA ASP A 771 105.78 72.44 -112.15
C ASP A 771 106.19 72.69 -113.62
N GLY A 772 105.56 71.96 -114.55
CA GLY A 772 105.90 72.06 -115.96
C GLY A 772 105.50 73.38 -116.58
N ASP A 773 104.34 73.93 -116.19
CA ASP A 773 103.91 75.26 -116.63
C ASP A 773 104.88 76.35 -116.14
N GLU A 774 105.34 76.27 -114.88
CA GLU A 774 106.35 77.18 -114.33
C GLU A 774 107.71 77.04 -115.03
N ASN A 775 108.13 75.81 -115.33
CA ASN A 775 109.39 75.55 -116.04
C ASN A 775 109.33 76.09 -117.48
N LEU A 776 108.19 75.98 -118.16
CA LEU A 776 107.96 76.56 -119.48
C LEU A 776 108.05 78.09 -119.45
N ALA A 777 107.42 78.74 -118.47
CA ALA A 777 107.50 80.18 -118.28
C ALA A 777 108.95 80.65 -118.03
N ALA A 778 109.69 79.93 -117.19
CA ALA A 778 111.10 80.23 -116.91
C ALA A 778 111.98 80.08 -118.16
N ALA A 779 111.76 79.03 -118.97
CA ALA A 779 112.48 78.82 -120.22
C ALA A 779 112.21 79.97 -121.20
N LYS A 780 110.95 80.39 -121.37
CA LYS A 780 110.58 81.53 -122.24
C LYS A 780 111.29 82.80 -121.82
N GLN A 781 111.32 83.06 -120.51
CA GLN A 781 111.96 84.25 -119.98
C GLN A 781 113.48 84.23 -120.19
N GLN A 782 114.13 83.09 -119.97
CA GLN A 782 115.57 82.96 -120.25
C GLN A 782 115.89 83.12 -121.75
N ALA A 783 115.06 82.57 -122.63
CA ALA A 783 115.23 82.71 -124.08
C ALA A 783 115.05 84.17 -124.54
N ASN A 784 114.05 84.88 -123.99
CA ASN A 784 113.83 86.30 -124.25
C ASN A 784 114.98 87.18 -123.71
N ASN A 785 115.43 86.93 -122.48
CA ASN A 785 116.59 87.64 -121.92
C ASN A 785 117.84 87.44 -122.77
N ARG A 786 118.03 86.21 -123.30
CA ARG A 786 119.14 85.92 -124.19
C ARG A 786 119.02 86.65 -125.53
N LEU A 787 117.83 86.69 -126.11
CA LEU A 787 117.52 87.41 -127.34
C LEU A 787 117.82 88.92 -127.23
N ASP A 788 117.54 89.53 -126.09
CA ASP A 788 117.82 90.95 -125.85
C ASP A 788 119.32 91.28 -125.86
N GLN A 789 120.17 90.33 -125.43
CA GLN A 789 121.64 90.47 -125.36
C GLN A 789 122.37 90.26 -126.69
N LEU A 790 121.64 90.09 -127.79
CA LEU A 790 122.23 89.85 -129.11
C LEU A 790 122.45 91.18 -129.85
N ASP A 791 123.70 91.63 -129.96
CA ASP A 791 124.04 93.03 -130.31
C ASP A 791 123.96 93.38 -131.81
N HIS A 792 123.82 92.39 -132.69
CA HIS A 792 123.87 92.58 -134.15
C HIS A 792 122.49 92.40 -134.83
N LEU A 793 121.47 91.98 -134.09
CA LEU A 793 120.09 91.91 -134.58
C LEU A 793 119.42 93.29 -134.51
N ASN A 794 118.75 93.68 -135.59
CA ASN A 794 117.92 94.89 -135.58
C ASN A 794 116.62 94.66 -134.80
N ASN A 795 115.95 95.76 -134.41
CA ASN A 795 114.75 95.69 -133.58
C ASN A 795 113.61 94.86 -134.18
N ALA A 796 113.46 94.83 -135.51
CA ALA A 796 112.42 94.05 -136.18
C ALA A 796 112.68 92.54 -136.04
N GLN A 797 113.94 92.11 -136.15
CA GLN A 797 114.33 90.71 -135.98
C GLN A 797 114.20 90.26 -134.53
N LYS A 798 114.57 91.11 -133.55
CA LYS A 798 114.36 90.81 -132.12
C LYS A 798 112.87 90.67 -131.79
N GLN A 799 112.02 91.59 -132.23
CA GLN A 799 110.58 91.48 -131.97
C GLN A 799 109.95 90.20 -132.53
N GLN A 800 110.37 89.77 -133.73
CA GLN A 800 109.81 88.56 -134.33
C GLN A 800 110.21 87.29 -133.58
N LEU A 801 111.47 87.18 -133.15
CA LEU A 801 111.94 86.04 -132.35
C LEU A 801 111.33 86.03 -130.94
N GLN A 802 111.11 87.21 -130.35
CA GLN A 802 110.47 87.35 -129.04
C GLN A 802 109.00 86.90 -129.07
N SER A 803 108.28 87.18 -130.16
CA SER A 803 106.92 86.68 -130.36
C SER A 803 106.89 85.15 -130.48
N GLN A 804 107.86 84.56 -131.17
CA GLN A 804 107.95 83.11 -131.35
C GLN A 804 108.29 82.38 -130.03
N ILE A 805 109.22 82.93 -129.24
CA ILE A 805 109.52 82.39 -127.90
C ILE A 805 108.29 82.47 -126.99
N THR A 806 107.58 83.61 -126.97
CA THR A 806 106.39 83.78 -126.12
C THR A 806 105.26 82.81 -126.49
N GLN A 807 105.07 82.53 -127.78
CA GLN A 807 104.02 81.63 -128.29
C GLN A 807 104.38 80.13 -128.23
N SER A 808 105.61 79.78 -127.82
CA SER A 808 106.03 78.39 -127.75
C SER A 808 105.16 77.59 -126.76
N SER A 809 104.70 76.41 -127.16
CA SER A 809 103.84 75.55 -126.35
C SER A 809 104.59 74.74 -125.30
N ASP A 810 105.90 74.58 -125.46
CA ASP A 810 106.74 73.70 -124.65
C ASP A 810 108.19 74.22 -124.60
N ILE A 811 108.98 73.70 -123.66
CA ILE A 811 110.37 74.15 -123.42
C ILE A 811 111.26 73.86 -124.65
N ALA A 812 110.97 72.82 -125.43
CA ALA A 812 111.76 72.45 -126.60
C ALA A 812 111.62 73.49 -127.73
N ALA A 813 110.39 73.94 -128.01
CA ALA A 813 110.08 74.99 -128.98
C ALA A 813 110.73 76.32 -128.57
N VAL A 814 110.66 76.68 -127.27
CA VAL A 814 111.34 77.87 -126.72
C VAL A 814 112.84 77.84 -127.00
N ASN A 815 113.49 76.71 -126.71
CA ASN A 815 114.92 76.54 -126.92
C ASN A 815 115.28 76.54 -128.42
N GLY A 816 114.43 76.01 -129.28
CA GLY A 816 114.60 76.07 -130.74
C GLY A 816 114.60 77.50 -131.28
N HIS A 817 113.68 78.34 -130.80
CA HIS A 817 113.65 79.76 -131.17
C HIS A 817 114.83 80.54 -130.59
N LYS A 818 115.27 80.22 -129.36
CA LYS A 818 116.49 80.78 -128.76
C LYS A 818 117.73 80.51 -129.62
N GLN A 819 117.93 79.27 -130.10
CA GLN A 819 119.05 78.94 -130.98
C GLN A 819 118.96 79.63 -132.35
N THR A 820 117.75 79.73 -132.89
CA THR A 820 117.51 80.47 -134.14
C THR A 820 117.92 81.93 -134.00
N ALA A 821 117.58 82.55 -132.87
CA ALA A 821 117.99 83.92 -132.55
C ALA A 821 119.51 84.09 -132.48
N GLU A 822 120.20 83.21 -131.75
CA GLU A 822 121.65 83.26 -131.62
C GLU A 822 122.35 83.10 -132.97
N SER A 823 121.88 82.16 -133.79
CA SER A 823 122.44 81.91 -135.13
C SER A 823 122.25 83.10 -136.07
N LEU A 824 121.07 83.74 -136.03
CA LEU A 824 120.76 84.91 -136.85
C LEU A 824 121.60 86.14 -136.44
N ASN A 825 121.88 86.30 -135.15
CA ASN A 825 122.75 87.36 -134.64
C ASN A 825 124.19 87.24 -135.14
N THR A 826 124.75 86.02 -135.12
CA THR A 826 126.10 85.77 -135.66
C THR A 826 126.16 86.08 -137.16
N ALA A 827 125.11 85.74 -137.92
CA ALA A 827 125.07 86.04 -139.35
C ALA A 827 125.05 87.56 -139.66
N MET A 828 124.32 88.36 -138.86
CA MET A 828 124.22 89.81 -139.04
C MET A 828 125.51 90.57 -138.64
N GLY A 829 126.24 90.07 -137.63
CA GLY A 829 127.52 90.67 -137.20
C GLY A 829 128.67 90.53 -138.21
N ASN A 830 128.58 89.61 -139.17
CA ASN A 830 129.58 89.46 -140.24
C ASN A 830 129.33 90.36 -141.46
N LEU A 831 128.21 91.11 -141.49
CA LEU A 831 127.78 92.00 -142.56
C LEU A 831 128.03 93.49 -142.26
N ILE A 832 128.57 93.80 -141.07
CA ILE A 832 128.88 95.13 -140.51
C ILE A 832 130.32 95.10 -140.02
#